data_AF-A0A6P0THT1-F1
#
_entry.id   AF-A0A6P0THT1-F1
#
_cell.length_a   1.000
_cell.length_b   1.000
_cell.length_c   1.000
_cell.angle_alpha   90.00
_cell.angle_beta   90.00
_cell.angle_gamma   90.00
#
_symmetry.space_group_name_H-M   'P 1'
#
loop_
_entity.id
_entity.type
_entity.pdbx_description
1 polymer ?
#
loop_
_entity_poly.entity_id
_entity_poly.type
_entity_poly.pdbx_seq_one_letter_code
_entity_poly.pdbx_strand_id
1 'polypeptide(L)'
;MTATSLFVRKLYALLAPTEPSARSDPHQRIYRYIIDHLPLDDNDNSVQALWEKANAIACSSDRVNLEPRTDQPLSRELRHPMSGASLQEREPDLCFSHNGTATDEIPEIVQRIVGDADLDLSEKLQRLLWWAWRFAPEQAMNASLDFLYPAHSVLPDNPIHSHNSTVSALIGAMFGNRHHSEPPQTPYLLLFTFSPVQDFIKASRKFLDFWSGSYMLHYLSARLCWRIAEEYGPDAVITPSLWGQDIIDALLVKQYPDFKAEFNGGDPVTQFVEFESSSLSTAGFPNTITALVPGKEAAIALGQTLKAELQQVWQKIAVQVKQDIKERVIEDLGHSWRGSWRMLRRQFPSSERKVYLKELLQLRQHGCWEWNGLWDAQIDNTWQPYFVAVPLGDPREPTLEILRENQAWNEAWIEAQNAIAQPIEDLPAAAERHFPQLNVGTWWGSLQTRLGRSIQAVKNTRNWSIPVSPGGRSSLSGQMSAVHPRFNYRKFKHGRGMAAGSMRLFWNLLPLVDGYKGVFDGSEQLNALELTKRLAWKHGGVAESLGLATDELAANAESEYQAAYQDDYEILIRFPNQSSIAAAHFASHHPHIVDQYWKLMRKAIANSDGFSDEAYHRFCSITHRPFQIPQADAALG
;
A
#
# COMPACT_ATOMS: atom_id res chain seq x y z
N MET A 1 -10.81 14.38 26.23
CA MET A 1 -9.85 15.47 26.51
C MET A 1 -8.43 15.13 26.06
N THR A 2 -7.89 13.93 26.29
CA THR A 2 -6.50 13.57 25.93
C THR A 2 -6.25 13.45 24.42
N ALA A 3 -7.10 12.74 23.67
CA ALA A 3 -6.99 12.61 22.21
C ALA A 3 -7.19 13.94 21.46
N THR A 4 -8.07 14.79 21.97
CA THR A 4 -8.35 16.13 21.43
C THR A 4 -7.09 17.00 21.37
N SER A 5 -6.28 16.97 22.44
CA SER A 5 -5.04 17.77 22.52
C SER A 5 -3.96 17.34 21.52
N LEU A 6 -3.92 16.05 21.15
CA LEU A 6 -2.99 15.55 20.14
C LEU A 6 -3.34 16.14 18.76
N PHE A 7 -4.60 16.03 18.35
CA PHE A 7 -5.02 16.48 17.02
C PHE A 7 -4.85 17.98 16.82
N VAL A 8 -5.12 18.80 17.83
CA VAL A 8 -4.91 20.27 17.73
C VAL A 8 -3.44 20.60 17.48
N ARG A 9 -2.51 19.98 18.23
CA ARG A 9 -1.06 20.24 18.05
C ARG A 9 -0.56 19.79 16.67
N LYS A 10 -1.05 18.65 16.18
CA LYS A 10 -0.70 18.15 14.83
C LYS A 10 -1.30 19.04 13.74
N LEU A 11 -2.54 19.49 13.89
CA LEU A 11 -3.17 20.47 12.99
C LEU A 11 -2.40 21.78 12.95
N TYR A 12 -1.97 22.30 14.11
CA TYR A 12 -1.10 23.47 14.17
C TYR A 12 0.18 23.23 13.36
N ALA A 13 0.86 22.11 13.56
CA ALA A 13 2.10 21.81 12.84
C ALA A 13 1.92 21.67 11.33
N LEU A 14 0.84 21.05 10.86
CA LEU A 14 0.55 20.92 9.43
C LEU A 14 0.27 22.28 8.78
N LEU A 15 -0.43 23.17 9.49
CA LEU A 15 -0.88 24.46 8.99
C LEU A 15 0.00 25.65 9.43
N ALA A 16 1.15 25.38 10.06
CA ALA A 16 2.08 26.41 10.53
C ALA A 16 2.82 27.07 9.36
N PRO A 17 3.04 28.40 9.40
CA PRO A 17 3.85 29.09 8.41
C PRO A 17 5.33 28.84 8.70
N THR A 18 6.14 28.69 7.67
CA THR A 18 7.60 28.53 7.86
C THR A 18 8.37 29.85 7.85
N GLU A 19 7.78 30.96 7.39
CA GLU A 19 8.37 32.31 7.50
C GLU A 19 7.37 33.40 7.94
N PRO A 20 7.82 34.43 8.72
CA PRO A 20 6.95 35.46 9.29
C PRO A 20 6.36 36.48 8.29
N SER A 21 6.69 36.42 6.99
CA SER A 21 6.25 37.43 6.00
C SER A 21 4.91 37.15 5.32
N ALA A 22 4.31 35.97 5.47
CA ALA A 22 3.04 35.65 4.83
C ALA A 22 1.83 36.09 5.69
N ARG A 23 1.59 37.41 5.81
CA ARG A 23 0.38 37.95 6.46
C ARG A 23 -0.94 37.54 5.77
N SER A 24 -0.86 36.87 4.62
CA SER A 24 -1.99 36.32 3.85
C SER A 24 -1.88 34.81 3.63
N ASP A 25 -1.20 34.06 4.51
CA ASP A 25 -1.06 32.60 4.34
C ASP A 25 -2.44 31.88 4.41
N PRO A 26 -2.87 31.18 3.34
CA PRO A 26 -4.11 30.40 3.32
C PRO A 26 -4.19 29.36 4.46
N HIS A 27 -3.09 28.68 4.80
CA HIS A 27 -3.07 27.64 5.84
C HIS A 27 -3.36 28.19 7.24
N GLN A 28 -2.77 29.35 7.56
CA GLN A 28 -3.02 30.04 8.83
C GLN A 28 -4.46 30.51 8.99
N ARG A 29 -5.12 30.86 7.89
CA ARG A 29 -6.53 31.26 7.91
C ARG A 29 -7.43 30.07 8.23
N ILE A 30 -7.15 28.89 7.68
CA ILE A 30 -7.83 27.64 8.06
C ILE A 30 -7.62 27.36 9.53
N TYR A 31 -6.38 27.41 10.02
CA TYR A 31 -6.10 27.14 11.43
C TYR A 31 -6.88 28.09 12.34
N ARG A 32 -6.86 29.41 12.06
CA ARG A 32 -7.65 30.41 12.80
C ARG A 32 -9.14 30.14 12.76
N TYR A 33 -9.68 29.78 11.60
CA TYR A 33 -11.08 29.41 11.48
C TYR A 33 -11.44 28.22 12.39
N ILE A 34 -10.60 27.17 12.42
CA ILE A 34 -10.81 25.99 13.25
C ILE A 34 -10.82 26.34 14.74
N ILE A 35 -9.83 27.12 15.22
CA ILE A 35 -9.74 27.49 16.64
C ILE A 35 -10.88 28.43 17.08
N ASP A 36 -11.35 29.32 16.19
CA ASP A 36 -12.42 30.26 16.51
C ASP A 36 -13.80 29.60 16.63
N HIS A 37 -14.00 28.45 15.95
CA HIS A 37 -15.29 27.78 15.82
C HIS A 37 -15.40 26.47 16.59
N LEU A 38 -14.30 25.93 17.11
CA LEU A 38 -14.31 24.71 17.94
C LEU A 38 -13.96 25.04 19.39
N PRO A 39 -14.59 24.37 20.38
CA PRO A 39 -14.32 24.60 21.80
C PRO A 39 -13.00 23.94 22.23
N LEU A 40 -11.87 24.54 21.85
CA LEU A 40 -10.52 24.07 22.16
C LEU A 40 -9.99 24.73 23.44
N ASP A 41 -9.43 23.93 24.36
CA ASP A 41 -8.87 24.37 25.64
C ASP A 41 -7.39 24.84 25.54
N ASP A 42 -6.94 25.25 24.35
CA ASP A 42 -5.53 25.56 24.11
C ASP A 42 -5.22 27.06 24.27
N ASN A 43 -4.32 27.38 25.20
CA ASN A 43 -3.61 28.66 25.20
C ASN A 43 -2.60 28.62 24.04
N ASP A 44 -2.86 29.36 22.95
CA ASP A 44 -2.09 29.38 21.69
C ASP A 44 -0.56 29.43 21.91
N ASN A 45 -0.12 30.19 22.91
CA ASN A 45 1.29 30.30 23.31
C ASN A 45 1.94 28.97 23.72
N SER A 46 1.17 28.03 24.28
CA SER A 46 1.67 26.72 24.71
C SER A 46 1.86 25.76 23.54
N VAL A 47 0.94 25.75 22.56
CA VAL A 47 1.04 24.89 21.37
C VAL A 47 2.19 25.36 20.47
N GLN A 48 2.33 26.68 20.29
CA GLN A 48 3.44 27.28 19.56
C GLN A 48 4.80 26.86 20.16
N ALA A 49 4.99 26.93 21.48
CA ALA A 49 6.26 26.55 22.10
C ALA A 49 6.61 25.05 21.92
N LEU A 50 5.61 24.18 21.84
CA LEU A 50 5.81 22.75 21.54
C LEU A 50 6.15 22.54 20.07
N TRP A 51 5.50 23.29 19.18
CA TRP A 51 5.81 23.32 17.76
C TRP A 51 7.24 23.81 17.50
N GLU A 52 7.70 24.88 18.13
CA GLU A 52 9.06 25.42 17.97
C GLU A 52 10.12 24.36 18.28
N LYS A 53 9.91 23.55 19.33
CA LYS A 53 10.80 22.43 19.68
C LYS A 53 10.82 21.33 18.61
N ALA A 54 9.65 20.89 18.16
CA ALA A 54 9.57 19.86 17.12
C ALA A 54 10.12 20.37 15.77
N ASN A 55 9.84 21.63 15.43
CA ASN A 55 10.35 22.30 14.25
C ASN A 55 11.87 22.42 14.26
N ALA A 56 12.47 22.76 15.41
CA ALA A 56 13.93 22.80 15.55
C ALA A 56 14.56 21.41 15.33
N ILE A 57 13.93 20.33 15.80
CA ILE A 57 14.39 18.95 15.57
C ILE A 57 14.26 18.58 14.09
N ALA A 58 13.11 18.85 13.46
CA ALA A 58 12.90 18.59 12.05
C ALA A 58 13.89 19.36 11.18
N CYS A 59 14.05 20.68 11.40
CA CYS A 59 15.06 21.47 10.72
C CYS A 59 16.47 20.90 10.90
N SER A 60 16.76 20.32 12.07
CA SER A 60 18.08 19.77 12.34
C SER A 60 18.37 18.45 11.62
N SER A 61 17.37 17.75 11.04
CA SER A 61 17.62 16.52 10.27
C SER A 61 18.39 16.75 8.99
N ASP A 62 18.21 17.93 8.41
CA ASP A 62 18.75 18.27 7.09
C ASP A 62 19.93 19.26 7.20
N ARG A 63 20.10 19.90 8.37
CA ARG A 63 21.13 20.92 8.62
C ARG A 63 21.47 21.06 10.09
N VAL A 64 22.59 21.69 10.39
CA VAL A 64 22.82 22.20 11.75
C VAL A 64 22.09 23.53 11.90
N ASN A 65 21.61 23.88 13.10
CA ASN A 65 20.82 25.09 13.38
C ASN A 65 21.58 26.38 13.00
N LEU A 66 21.50 26.76 11.74
CA LEU A 66 22.06 27.98 11.18
C LEU A 66 21.01 29.09 11.30
N GLU A 67 21.38 30.20 11.96
CA GLU A 67 20.53 31.39 11.97
C GLU A 67 20.51 32.02 10.56
N PRO A 68 19.34 32.28 9.98
CA PRO A 68 19.25 32.94 8.69
C PRO A 68 19.81 34.36 8.79
N ARG A 69 20.62 34.75 7.80
CA ARG A 69 21.10 36.13 7.66
C ARG A 69 19.96 37.03 7.20
N THR A 70 19.45 37.89 8.08
CA THR A 70 18.35 38.82 7.80
C THR A 70 18.69 39.90 6.75
N ASP A 71 19.96 40.02 6.37
CA ASP A 71 20.52 41.05 5.52
C ASP A 71 20.76 40.62 4.05
N GLN A 72 20.50 39.35 3.71
CA GLN A 72 20.62 38.84 2.34
C GLN A 72 19.24 38.66 1.68
N PRO A 73 19.07 39.04 0.39
CA PRO A 73 17.86 38.67 -0.34
C PRO A 73 17.77 37.15 -0.37
N LEU A 74 16.64 36.60 0.07
CA LEU A 74 16.37 35.16 0.05
C LEU A 74 16.61 34.66 -1.39
N SER A 75 17.63 33.82 -1.58
CA SER A 75 17.81 33.10 -2.84
C SER A 75 16.68 32.08 -2.95
N ARG A 76 15.83 32.23 -3.98
CA ARG A 76 14.63 31.42 -4.21
C ARG A 76 14.91 30.38 -5.28
N GLU A 77 15.94 29.60 -5.02
CA GLU A 77 16.33 28.49 -5.87
C GLU A 77 15.71 27.23 -5.26
N LEU A 78 15.13 26.34 -6.06
CA LEU A 78 14.89 24.96 -5.66
C LEU A 78 16.10 24.13 -6.02
N ARG A 79 16.47 23.19 -5.15
CA ARG A 79 17.55 22.25 -5.41
C ARG A 79 17.07 20.83 -5.23
N HIS A 80 17.17 20.03 -6.27
CA HIS A 80 16.82 18.63 -6.18
C HIS A 80 17.80 17.89 -5.24
N PRO A 81 17.35 17.18 -4.18
CA PRO A 81 18.22 16.60 -3.15
C PRO A 81 19.33 15.68 -3.67
N MET A 82 19.01 14.84 -4.66
CA MET A 82 19.99 13.87 -5.18
C MET A 82 20.88 14.41 -6.31
N SER A 83 20.30 15.07 -7.32
CA SER A 83 21.05 15.53 -8.50
C SER A 83 21.76 16.86 -8.28
N GLY A 84 21.34 17.65 -7.29
CA GLY A 84 21.78 19.03 -7.11
C GLY A 84 21.34 19.97 -8.24
N ALA A 85 20.48 19.50 -9.15
CA ALA A 85 19.92 20.32 -10.21
C ALA A 85 19.10 21.44 -9.60
N SER A 86 19.22 22.64 -10.16
CA SER A 86 18.57 23.81 -9.61
C SER A 86 17.59 24.47 -10.55
N LEU A 87 16.53 25.01 -9.96
CA LEU A 87 15.47 25.74 -10.65
C LEU A 87 15.27 27.07 -9.95
N GLN A 88 15.27 28.16 -10.71
CA GLN A 88 14.93 29.49 -10.17
C GLN A 88 13.41 29.60 -10.05
N GLU A 89 12.92 29.84 -8.84
CA GLU A 89 11.50 30.01 -8.59
C GLU A 89 11.08 31.47 -8.42
N ARG A 90 9.78 31.70 -8.66
CA ARG A 90 9.08 32.96 -8.34
C ARG A 90 8.42 32.83 -6.97
N GLU A 91 7.94 33.93 -6.39
CA GLU A 91 7.09 33.80 -5.19
C GLU A 91 5.86 32.97 -5.54
N PRO A 92 5.48 31.99 -4.70
CA PRO A 92 4.23 31.31 -4.88
C PRO A 92 3.11 32.32 -4.68
N ASP A 93 2.16 32.36 -5.61
CA ASP A 93 0.93 33.12 -5.43
C ASP A 93 -0.03 32.24 -4.62
N LEU A 94 0.19 32.23 -3.31
CA LEU A 94 -0.55 31.38 -2.37
C LEU A 94 -1.99 31.88 -2.23
N CYS A 95 -2.93 31.18 -2.85
CA CYS A 95 -4.36 31.32 -2.57
C CYS A 95 -5.06 29.98 -2.79
N PHE A 96 -6.26 29.82 -2.22
CA PHE A 96 -7.01 28.59 -2.45
C PHE A 96 -7.53 28.54 -3.88
N SER A 97 -7.50 27.37 -4.52
CA SER A 97 -8.16 27.14 -5.80
C SER A 97 -9.45 26.36 -5.56
N HIS A 98 -10.59 26.96 -5.86
CA HIS A 98 -11.88 26.27 -5.93
C HIS A 98 -12.33 26.20 -7.39
N ASN A 99 -12.53 24.99 -7.93
CA ASN A 99 -12.86 24.76 -9.34
C ASN A 99 -11.91 25.45 -10.34
N GLY A 100 -10.63 25.60 -9.98
CA GLY A 100 -9.62 26.26 -10.83
C GLY A 100 -9.62 27.80 -10.74
N THR A 101 -10.34 28.38 -9.77
CA THR A 101 -10.34 29.83 -9.52
C THR A 101 -9.75 30.17 -8.14
N ALA A 102 -8.81 31.11 -8.13
CA ALA A 102 -8.23 31.69 -6.93
C ALA A 102 -9.30 32.32 -6.03
N THR A 103 -9.41 31.86 -4.78
CA THR A 103 -10.32 32.35 -3.76
C THR A 103 -9.63 32.51 -2.41
N ASP A 104 -10.12 33.50 -1.66
CA ASP A 104 -9.76 33.72 -0.28
C ASP A 104 -10.70 32.96 0.69
N GLU A 105 -11.69 32.21 0.21
CA GLU A 105 -12.68 31.59 1.10
C GLU A 105 -12.12 30.36 1.84
N ILE A 106 -12.65 30.09 3.04
CA ILE A 106 -12.36 28.84 3.75
C ILE A 106 -12.99 27.69 2.95
N PRO A 107 -12.26 26.60 2.64
CA PRO A 107 -12.82 25.48 1.89
C PRO A 107 -14.13 24.96 2.49
N GLU A 108 -15.14 24.72 1.64
CA GLU A 108 -16.49 24.33 2.07
C GLU A 108 -16.49 23.09 2.97
N ILE A 109 -15.61 22.12 2.66
CA ILE A 109 -15.45 20.90 3.45
C ILE A 109 -14.99 21.19 4.89
N VAL A 110 -14.11 22.17 5.09
CA VAL A 110 -13.66 22.59 6.43
C VAL A 110 -14.84 23.18 7.20
N GLN A 111 -15.60 24.08 6.57
CA GLN A 111 -16.80 24.66 7.18
C GLN A 111 -17.83 23.58 7.53
N ARG A 112 -18.02 22.59 6.64
CA ARG A 112 -18.94 21.46 6.84
C ARG A 112 -18.52 20.61 8.04
N ILE A 113 -17.26 20.19 8.12
CA ILE A 113 -16.76 19.38 9.24
C ILE A 113 -16.88 20.14 10.57
N VAL A 114 -16.53 21.43 10.59
CA VAL A 114 -16.63 22.28 11.79
C VAL A 114 -18.09 22.42 12.22
N GLY A 115 -19.00 22.67 11.29
CA GLY A 115 -20.43 22.87 11.53
C GLY A 115 -21.26 21.60 11.75
N ASP A 116 -20.70 20.42 11.49
CA ASP A 116 -21.43 19.15 11.60
C ASP A 116 -21.83 18.86 13.05
N ALA A 117 -23.13 18.83 13.34
CA ALA A 117 -23.62 18.60 14.70
C ALA A 117 -23.58 17.11 15.12
N ASP A 118 -23.43 16.19 14.16
CA ASP A 118 -23.43 14.75 14.40
C ASP A 118 -22.04 14.23 14.80
N LEU A 119 -20.98 14.99 14.53
CA LEU A 119 -19.60 14.65 14.88
C LEU A 119 -19.21 15.19 16.25
N ASP A 120 -18.56 14.36 17.06
CA ASP A 120 -17.90 14.84 18.27
C ASP A 120 -16.63 15.66 17.94
N LEU A 121 -16.12 16.40 18.93
CA LEU A 121 -14.94 17.24 18.74
C LEU A 121 -13.70 16.45 18.29
N SER A 122 -13.51 15.23 18.81
CA SER A 122 -12.37 14.39 18.45
C SER A 122 -12.48 13.92 17.00
N GLU A 123 -13.67 13.52 16.56
CA GLU A 123 -13.96 13.11 15.19
C GLU A 123 -13.75 14.27 14.21
N LYS A 124 -14.23 15.47 14.55
CA LYS A 124 -14.00 16.69 13.76
C LYS A 124 -12.51 16.96 13.56
N LEU A 125 -11.75 16.96 14.65
CA LEU A 125 -10.32 17.24 14.60
C LEU A 125 -9.54 16.15 13.84
N GLN A 126 -9.93 14.89 13.99
CA GLN A 126 -9.32 13.80 13.22
C GLN A 126 -9.60 13.96 11.72
N ARG A 127 -10.86 14.23 11.33
CA ARG A 127 -11.21 14.48 9.92
C ARG A 127 -10.49 15.70 9.34
N LEU A 128 -10.43 16.80 10.09
CA LEU A 128 -9.67 17.99 9.70
C LEU A 128 -8.19 17.69 9.55
N LEU A 129 -7.60 16.84 10.40
CA LEU A 129 -6.19 16.43 10.27
C LEU A 129 -5.95 15.66 8.97
N TRP A 130 -6.81 14.69 8.65
CA TRP A 130 -6.73 13.94 7.40
C TRP A 130 -6.85 14.84 6.18
N TRP A 131 -7.83 15.75 6.20
CA TRP A 131 -8.03 16.71 5.11
C TRP A 131 -6.83 17.67 4.97
N ALA A 132 -6.35 18.22 6.09
CA ALA A 132 -5.22 19.16 6.08
C ALA A 132 -3.92 18.49 5.61
N TRP A 133 -3.68 17.24 5.99
CA TRP A 133 -2.53 16.47 5.52
C TRP A 133 -2.61 16.16 4.02
N ARG A 134 -3.78 15.73 3.53
CA ARG A 134 -3.92 15.26 2.14
C ARG A 134 -4.13 16.39 1.13
N PHE A 135 -5.07 17.30 1.39
CA PHE A 135 -5.63 18.20 0.37
C PHE A 135 -5.21 19.66 0.55
N ALA A 136 -4.96 20.13 1.78
CA ALA A 136 -4.59 21.53 1.97
C ALA A 136 -3.36 21.97 1.13
N PRO A 137 -2.30 21.15 0.96
CA PRO A 137 -1.17 21.50 0.09
C PRO A 137 -1.55 21.67 -1.38
N GLU A 138 -2.45 20.84 -1.91
CA GLU A 138 -2.89 20.92 -3.31
C GLU A 138 -3.87 22.06 -3.54
N GLN A 139 -4.72 22.36 -2.56
CA GLN A 139 -5.71 23.42 -2.70
C GLN A 139 -5.15 24.82 -2.50
N ALA A 140 -4.09 25.00 -1.71
CA ALA A 140 -3.49 26.30 -1.43
C ALA A 140 -2.59 26.87 -2.55
N MET A 141 -2.63 26.28 -3.75
CA MET A 141 -1.67 26.54 -4.83
C MET A 141 -2.37 26.82 -6.17
N ASN A 142 -1.88 27.84 -6.87
CA ASN A 142 -2.39 28.23 -8.19
C ASN A 142 -1.70 27.49 -9.34
N ALA A 143 -0.43 27.14 -9.19
CA ALA A 143 0.35 26.41 -10.18
C ALA A 143 1.04 25.17 -9.58
N SER A 144 1.36 24.19 -10.43
CA SER A 144 1.96 22.91 -10.01
C SER A 144 3.35 23.03 -9.39
N LEU A 145 4.10 24.10 -9.68
CA LEU A 145 5.43 24.33 -9.09
C LEU A 145 5.36 24.97 -7.71
N ASP A 146 4.29 25.71 -7.38
CA ASP A 146 4.14 26.34 -6.06
C ASP A 146 4.12 25.28 -4.93
N PHE A 147 3.70 24.06 -5.25
CA PHE A 147 3.73 22.91 -4.36
C PHE A 147 5.14 22.54 -3.87
N LEU A 148 6.17 22.86 -4.65
CA LEU A 148 7.56 22.57 -4.32
C LEU A 148 8.21 23.65 -3.46
N TYR A 149 7.48 24.71 -3.10
CA TYR A 149 8.02 25.84 -2.33
C TYR A 149 8.83 25.36 -1.12
N PRO A 150 10.11 25.73 -1.02
CA PRO A 150 11.01 25.10 -0.06
C PRO A 150 10.69 25.59 1.35
N ALA A 151 10.74 24.67 2.31
CA ALA A 151 10.61 24.99 3.73
C ALA A 151 11.71 25.94 4.22
N HIS A 152 12.85 25.98 3.52
CA HIS A 152 13.97 26.84 3.85
C HIS A 152 14.71 27.37 2.61
N SER A 153 15.11 28.63 2.65
CA SER A 153 15.80 29.31 1.54
C SER A 153 17.28 28.92 1.35
N VAL A 154 18.00 28.64 2.45
CA VAL A 154 19.44 28.26 2.39
C VAL A 154 19.65 26.82 1.90
N LEU A 155 18.73 25.92 2.24
CA LEU A 155 18.74 24.52 1.83
C LEU A 155 17.36 24.19 1.26
N PRO A 156 17.13 24.53 -0.02
CA PRO A 156 15.82 24.48 -0.63
C PRO A 156 15.56 23.11 -1.29
N ASP A 157 15.68 22.06 -0.50
CA ASP A 157 15.63 20.66 -0.93
C ASP A 157 14.38 19.91 -0.45
N ASN A 158 13.65 20.46 0.53
CA ASN A 158 12.42 19.91 1.07
C ASN A 158 11.26 20.92 0.96
N PRO A 159 10.15 20.58 0.30
CA PRO A 159 8.96 21.42 0.27
C PRO A 159 8.32 21.63 1.65
N ILE A 160 7.64 22.77 1.81
CA ILE A 160 6.99 23.19 3.06
C ILE A 160 6.01 22.14 3.62
N HIS A 161 5.16 21.55 2.77
CA HIS A 161 4.14 20.60 3.22
C HIS A 161 4.77 19.29 3.75
N SER A 162 5.86 18.84 3.14
CA SER A 162 6.61 17.65 3.54
C SER A 162 7.34 17.88 4.87
N HIS A 163 7.94 19.07 5.02
CA HIS A 163 8.51 19.53 6.29
C HIS A 163 7.47 19.59 7.40
N ASN A 164 6.34 20.26 7.17
CA ASN A 164 5.25 20.38 8.14
C ASN A 164 4.68 19.01 8.55
N SER A 165 4.57 18.06 7.61
CA SER A 165 4.20 16.67 7.93
C SER A 165 5.20 16.02 8.88
N THR A 166 6.51 16.26 8.70
CA THR A 166 7.55 15.74 9.59
C THR A 166 7.48 16.36 10.98
N VAL A 167 7.23 17.67 11.07
CA VAL A 167 7.03 18.37 12.35
C VAL A 167 5.79 17.82 13.07
N SER A 168 4.68 17.62 12.34
CA SER A 168 3.45 17.02 12.87
C SER A 168 3.70 15.60 13.42
N ALA A 169 4.48 14.78 12.72
CA ALA A 169 4.84 13.44 13.16
C ALA A 169 5.66 13.45 14.46
N LEU A 170 6.65 14.37 14.54
CA LEU A 170 7.47 14.57 15.73
C LEU A 170 6.64 15.05 16.92
N ILE A 171 5.73 16.01 16.73
CA ILE A 171 4.79 16.43 17.78
C ILE A 171 3.98 15.23 18.28
N GLY A 172 3.44 14.43 17.37
CA GLY A 172 2.66 13.26 17.73
C GLY A 172 3.47 12.25 18.56
N ALA A 173 4.74 12.05 18.21
CA ALA A 173 5.62 11.14 18.93
C ALA A 173 6.19 11.72 20.25
N MET A 174 6.41 13.04 20.34
CA MET A 174 6.93 13.68 21.55
C MET A 174 5.87 13.80 22.63
N PHE A 175 4.62 14.09 22.27
CA PHE A 175 3.59 14.43 23.25
C PHE A 175 2.49 13.39 23.34
N GLY A 176 2.20 12.65 22.26
CA GLY A 176 1.09 11.70 22.21
C GLY A 176 -0.22 12.32 22.71
N ASN A 177 -1.03 11.52 23.41
CA ASN A 177 -2.29 11.97 24.01
C ASN A 177 -2.12 12.69 25.37
N ARG A 178 -0.89 13.11 25.73
CA ARG A 178 -0.61 13.69 27.05
C ARG A 178 -1.06 15.13 27.13
N HIS A 179 -1.41 15.55 28.35
CA HIS A 179 -1.73 16.94 28.63
C HIS A 179 -0.50 17.85 28.42
N HIS A 180 -0.69 19.12 28.05
CA HIS A 180 0.42 20.03 27.72
C HIS A 180 1.36 20.30 28.90
N SER A 181 0.88 20.07 30.12
CA SER A 181 1.65 20.22 31.36
C SER A 181 2.51 18.99 31.69
N GLU A 182 2.33 17.87 31.00
CA GLU A 182 3.17 16.69 31.15
C GLU A 182 4.46 16.84 30.34
N PRO A 183 5.59 16.30 30.82
CA PRO A 183 6.85 16.33 30.07
C PRO A 183 6.73 15.50 28.78
N PRO A 184 7.44 15.91 27.70
CA PRO A 184 7.50 15.13 26.48
C PRO A 184 8.11 13.75 26.74
N GLN A 185 7.67 12.77 25.96
CA GLN A 185 8.31 11.46 25.87
C GLN A 185 9.36 11.48 24.78
N THR A 186 10.38 10.64 24.95
CA THR A 186 11.36 10.35 23.90
C THR A 186 10.66 9.65 22.73
N PRO A 187 10.66 10.22 21.51
CA PRO A 187 10.15 9.55 20.32
C PRO A 187 10.96 8.30 19.98
N TYR A 188 10.31 7.31 19.37
CA TYR A 188 10.96 6.12 18.84
C TYR A 188 10.74 6.05 17.34
N LEU A 189 11.82 5.83 16.59
CA LEU A 189 11.75 5.46 15.20
C LEU A 189 11.66 3.94 15.13
N LEU A 190 10.53 3.45 14.64
CA LEU A 190 10.23 2.03 14.43
C LEU A 190 10.45 1.67 12.97
N LEU A 191 11.01 0.49 12.71
CA LEU A 191 11.07 -0.14 11.40
C LEU A 191 10.37 -1.49 11.47
N PHE A 192 9.31 -1.66 10.68
CA PHE A 192 8.59 -2.91 10.46
C PHE A 192 8.88 -3.45 9.06
N THR A 193 9.03 -4.77 8.94
CA THR A 193 9.21 -5.44 7.65
C THR A 193 8.76 -6.88 7.72
N PHE A 194 8.36 -7.45 6.60
CA PHE A 194 7.95 -8.86 6.54
C PHE A 194 8.55 -9.57 5.33
N SER A 195 8.63 -10.90 5.41
CA SER A 195 9.25 -11.78 4.40
C SER A 195 8.52 -13.12 4.32
N PRO A 196 8.67 -13.92 3.25
CA PRO A 196 9.57 -13.74 2.10
C PRO A 196 8.99 -12.87 0.97
N VAL A 197 9.79 -11.99 0.38
CA VAL A 197 9.37 -11.15 -0.76
C VAL A 197 9.64 -11.84 -2.09
N GLN A 198 10.90 -12.19 -2.35
CA GLN A 198 11.34 -12.69 -3.66
C GLN A 198 10.73 -14.06 -3.99
N ASP A 199 10.72 -14.99 -3.04
CA ASP A 199 10.17 -16.33 -3.28
C ASP A 199 8.66 -16.29 -3.50
N PHE A 200 7.96 -15.36 -2.85
CA PHE A 200 6.52 -15.17 -3.01
C PHE A 200 6.15 -14.64 -4.41
N ILE A 201 6.91 -13.66 -4.92
CA ILE A 201 6.74 -13.13 -6.28
C ILE A 201 7.17 -14.14 -7.34
N LYS A 202 8.29 -14.84 -7.13
CA LYS A 202 8.85 -15.80 -8.10
C LYS A 202 8.06 -17.08 -8.24
N ALA A 203 7.21 -17.42 -7.28
CA ALA A 203 6.28 -18.56 -7.33
C ALA A 203 5.18 -18.35 -8.38
N SER A 204 5.55 -18.13 -9.65
CA SER A 204 4.69 -17.59 -10.70
C SER A 204 5.00 -18.23 -12.03
N ARG A 205 3.95 -18.67 -12.75
CA ARG A 205 4.07 -19.24 -14.09
C ARG A 205 3.45 -18.34 -15.14
N LYS A 206 2.36 -17.66 -14.80
CA LYS A 206 1.68 -16.66 -15.63
C LYS A 206 2.05 -15.24 -15.17
N PHE A 207 1.88 -14.26 -16.05
CA PHE A 207 2.06 -12.85 -15.66
C PHE A 207 1.05 -12.43 -14.58
N LEU A 208 -0.16 -13.00 -14.61
CA LEU A 208 -1.15 -12.90 -13.53
C LEU A 208 -0.60 -13.32 -12.15
N ASP A 209 0.18 -14.41 -12.07
CA ASP A 209 0.76 -14.87 -10.80
C ASP A 209 1.85 -13.93 -10.29
N PHE A 210 2.61 -13.35 -11.23
CA PHE A 210 3.67 -12.40 -10.97
C PHE A 210 3.10 -11.08 -10.47
N TRP A 211 2.15 -10.51 -11.22
CA TRP A 211 1.40 -9.32 -10.85
C TRP A 211 0.71 -9.49 -9.50
N SER A 212 -0.07 -10.55 -9.30
CA SER A 212 -0.77 -10.78 -8.03
C SER A 212 0.19 -10.99 -6.86
N GLY A 213 1.35 -11.60 -7.09
CA GLY A 213 2.43 -11.71 -6.11
C GLY A 213 2.97 -10.35 -5.69
N SER A 214 3.32 -9.49 -6.65
CA SER A 214 3.79 -8.12 -6.36
C SER A 214 2.70 -7.24 -5.74
N TYR A 215 1.48 -7.35 -6.26
CA TYR A 215 0.35 -6.54 -5.82
C TYR A 215 -0.06 -6.90 -4.40
N MET A 216 -0.04 -8.18 -4.03
CA MET A 216 -0.34 -8.59 -2.66
C MET A 216 0.65 -8.02 -1.64
N LEU A 217 1.95 -7.98 -1.98
CA LEU A 217 2.95 -7.34 -1.11
C LEU A 217 2.70 -5.84 -0.96
N HIS A 218 2.37 -5.16 -2.06
CA HIS A 218 1.98 -3.75 -2.06
C HIS A 218 0.73 -3.52 -1.21
N TYR A 219 -0.33 -4.29 -1.43
CA TYR A 219 -1.60 -4.20 -0.70
C TYR A 219 -1.41 -4.44 0.80
N LEU A 220 -0.74 -5.52 1.19
CA LEU A 220 -0.47 -5.80 2.60
C LEU A 220 0.35 -4.67 3.25
N SER A 221 1.35 -4.14 2.55
CA SER A 221 2.15 -3.02 3.06
C SER A 221 1.33 -1.73 3.19
N ALA A 222 0.50 -1.41 2.20
CA ALA A 222 -0.42 -0.27 2.25
C ALA A 222 -1.42 -0.40 3.40
N ARG A 223 -1.97 -1.60 3.63
CA ARG A 223 -2.87 -1.89 4.77
C ARG A 223 -2.18 -1.72 6.12
N LEU A 224 -0.92 -2.15 6.24
CA LEU A 224 -0.14 -1.93 7.44
C LEU A 224 0.17 -0.45 7.67
N CYS A 225 0.55 0.29 6.61
CA CYS A 225 0.71 1.74 6.69
C CYS A 225 -0.58 2.44 7.09
N TRP A 226 -1.70 2.05 6.49
CA TRP A 226 -3.02 2.55 6.84
C TRP A 226 -3.36 2.33 8.31
N ARG A 227 -3.04 1.14 8.85
CA ARG A 227 -3.23 0.85 10.27
C ARG A 227 -2.41 1.77 11.19
N ILE A 228 -1.18 2.12 10.79
CA ILE A 228 -0.39 3.12 11.52
C ILE A 228 -1.07 4.49 11.44
N ALA A 229 -1.54 4.87 10.26
CA ALA A 229 -2.18 6.15 10.01
C ALA A 229 -3.48 6.32 10.81
N GLU A 230 -4.28 5.27 10.96
CA GLU A 230 -5.48 5.26 11.81
C GLU A 230 -5.14 5.53 13.29
N GLU A 231 -4.01 5.03 13.78
CA GLU A 231 -3.64 5.09 15.20
C GLU A 231 -2.83 6.34 15.57
N TYR A 232 -1.89 6.74 14.72
CA TYR A 232 -0.94 7.84 15.00
C TYR A 232 -1.07 9.03 14.04
N GLY A 233 -1.92 8.94 13.02
CA GLY A 233 -2.03 9.91 11.92
C GLY A 233 -1.17 9.52 10.71
N PRO A 234 -1.55 9.91 9.48
CA PRO A 234 -0.87 9.51 8.24
C PRO A 234 0.57 9.99 8.15
N ASP A 235 0.84 11.15 8.74
CA ASP A 235 2.15 11.78 8.86
C ASP A 235 3.13 10.98 9.76
N ALA A 236 2.64 10.11 10.65
CA ALA A 236 3.49 9.28 11.49
C ALA A 236 4.30 8.24 10.69
N VAL A 237 3.85 7.89 9.48
CA VAL A 237 4.60 7.01 8.58
C VAL A 237 5.61 7.84 7.80
N ILE A 238 6.88 7.61 8.10
CA ILE A 238 8.00 8.35 7.49
C ILE A 238 8.41 7.74 6.15
N THR A 239 8.33 6.42 6.01
CA THR A 239 8.63 5.74 4.74
C THR A 239 7.83 4.44 4.65
N PRO A 240 7.16 4.15 3.53
CA PRO A 240 6.98 5.03 2.36
C PRO A 240 6.09 6.24 2.67
N SER A 241 6.18 7.30 1.86
CA SER A 241 5.21 8.39 1.93
C SER A 241 3.82 7.86 1.57
N LEU A 242 2.81 8.25 2.34
CA LEU A 242 1.41 7.91 2.08
C LEU A 242 0.70 8.96 1.23
N TRP A 243 1.31 10.13 1.07
CA TRP A 243 0.70 11.28 0.42
C TRP A 243 0.62 11.06 -1.09
N GLY A 244 -0.56 11.32 -1.68
CA GLY A 244 -0.81 11.18 -3.12
C GLY A 244 -0.67 9.74 -3.63
N GLN A 245 -0.87 8.72 -2.77
CA GLN A 245 -0.86 7.33 -3.18
C GLN A 245 -2.28 6.85 -3.40
N ASP A 246 -2.65 6.49 -4.64
CA ASP A 246 -4.03 6.14 -5.02
C ASP A 246 -4.66 5.05 -4.15
N ILE A 247 -3.89 4.06 -3.68
CA ILE A 247 -4.41 3.02 -2.77
C ILE A 247 -4.77 3.59 -1.39
N ILE A 248 -4.01 4.57 -0.90
CA ILE A 248 -4.28 5.27 0.37
C ILE A 248 -5.46 6.21 0.18
N ASP A 249 -5.52 6.92 -0.95
CA ASP A 249 -6.62 7.81 -1.30
C ASP A 249 -7.95 7.04 -1.47
N ALA A 250 -7.92 5.83 -2.04
CA ALA A 250 -9.09 4.94 -2.10
C ALA A 250 -9.56 4.50 -0.70
N LEU A 251 -8.63 4.17 0.21
CA LEU A 251 -8.97 3.87 1.61
C LEU A 251 -9.53 5.10 2.33
N LEU A 252 -8.98 6.28 2.04
CA LEU A 252 -9.42 7.57 2.59
C LEU A 252 -10.84 7.90 2.15
N VAL A 253 -11.15 7.84 0.85
CA VAL A 253 -12.50 8.07 0.32
C VAL A 253 -13.48 7.03 0.86
N LYS A 254 -13.05 5.78 1.04
CA LYS A 254 -13.90 4.77 1.67
C LYS A 254 -14.24 5.10 3.12
N GLN A 255 -13.29 5.67 3.88
CA GLN A 255 -13.52 6.09 5.27
C GLN A 255 -14.31 7.42 5.35
N TYR A 256 -14.04 8.36 4.45
CA TYR A 256 -14.65 9.68 4.38
C TYR A 256 -15.16 9.95 2.94
N PRO A 257 -16.36 9.44 2.57
CA PRO A 257 -16.87 9.53 1.20
C PRO A 257 -17.04 10.95 0.66
N ASP A 258 -17.21 11.94 1.54
CA ASP A 258 -17.31 13.35 1.20
C ASP A 258 -15.99 13.96 0.69
N PHE A 259 -14.84 13.34 0.97
CA PHE A 259 -13.55 13.78 0.43
C PHE A 259 -13.38 13.52 -1.06
N LYS A 260 -14.27 12.71 -1.67
CA LYS A 260 -14.29 12.47 -3.11
C LYS A 260 -14.34 13.76 -3.94
N ALA A 261 -15.02 14.79 -3.44
CA ALA A 261 -15.16 16.08 -4.11
C ALA A 261 -13.88 16.95 -4.07
N GLU A 262 -12.89 16.58 -3.27
CA GLU A 262 -11.67 17.38 -3.06
C GLU A 262 -10.56 17.07 -4.07
N PHE A 263 -10.70 15.98 -4.85
CA PHE A 263 -9.70 15.57 -5.84
C PHE A 263 -9.77 16.41 -7.11
N ASN A 264 -8.66 17.06 -7.45
CA ASN A 264 -8.49 17.75 -8.72
C ASN A 264 -8.33 16.72 -9.86
N GLY A 265 -9.35 16.60 -10.72
CA GLY A 265 -9.32 15.67 -11.86
C GLY A 265 -9.92 14.28 -11.60
N GLY A 266 -10.63 14.09 -10.48
CA GLY A 266 -11.37 12.86 -10.16
C GLY A 266 -10.68 12.00 -9.09
N ASP A 267 -11.48 11.24 -8.33
CA ASP A 267 -10.96 10.34 -7.31
C ASP A 267 -10.44 9.02 -7.92
N PRO A 268 -9.48 8.33 -7.28
CA PRO A 268 -8.84 7.15 -7.85
C PRO A 268 -9.79 5.97 -8.08
N VAL A 269 -10.89 5.88 -7.32
CA VAL A 269 -11.87 4.79 -7.49
C VAL A 269 -12.69 5.01 -8.75
N THR A 270 -13.21 6.23 -8.96
CA THR A 270 -13.92 6.58 -10.21
C THR A 270 -13.03 6.47 -11.43
N GLN A 271 -11.83 7.06 -11.40
CA GLN A 271 -10.89 6.98 -12.53
C GLN A 271 -10.54 5.53 -12.91
N PHE A 272 -10.45 4.64 -11.92
CA PHE A 272 -10.21 3.22 -12.18
C PHE A 272 -11.45 2.53 -12.78
N VAL A 273 -12.64 2.83 -12.27
CA VAL A 273 -13.92 2.28 -12.77
C VAL A 273 -14.21 2.71 -14.20
N GLU A 274 -13.85 3.94 -14.54
CA GLU A 274 -14.00 4.52 -15.89
C GLU A 274 -12.84 4.15 -16.82
N PHE A 275 -11.90 3.31 -16.36
CA PHE A 275 -10.71 2.88 -17.10
C PHE A 275 -9.78 4.02 -17.55
N GLU A 276 -9.84 5.18 -16.89
CA GLU A 276 -8.95 6.32 -17.11
C GLU A 276 -7.57 6.09 -16.49
N SER A 277 -7.51 5.34 -15.39
CA SER A 277 -6.28 5.01 -14.67
C SER A 277 -6.20 3.52 -14.27
N SER A 278 -4.98 2.98 -14.26
CA SER A 278 -4.67 1.62 -13.77
C SER A 278 -3.82 1.64 -12.49
N SER A 279 -3.75 2.79 -11.83
CA SER A 279 -2.94 3.01 -10.62
C SER A 279 -3.32 2.07 -9.48
N LEU A 280 -4.63 1.84 -9.23
CA LEU A 280 -5.09 0.95 -8.17
C LEU A 280 -4.70 -0.52 -8.36
N SER A 281 -4.37 -0.95 -9.59
CA SER A 281 -3.82 -2.28 -9.87
C SER A 281 -2.29 -2.30 -9.99
N THR A 282 -1.62 -1.15 -9.78
CA THR A 282 -0.17 -1.02 -9.88
C THR A 282 0.50 -1.11 -8.50
N ALA A 283 1.48 -2.01 -8.36
CA ALA A 283 2.19 -2.20 -7.10
C ALA A 283 3.31 -1.15 -6.91
N GLY A 284 3.24 -0.35 -5.84
CA GLY A 284 4.26 0.67 -5.52
C GLY A 284 4.83 0.65 -4.10
N PHE A 285 4.18 -0.04 -3.16
CA PHE A 285 4.58 0.00 -1.74
C PHE A 285 5.69 -1.03 -1.43
N PRO A 286 6.75 -0.63 -0.71
CA PRO A 286 7.77 -1.55 -0.24
C PRO A 286 7.28 -2.38 0.96
N ASN A 287 7.95 -3.50 1.22
CA ASN A 287 7.70 -4.34 2.40
C ASN A 287 8.40 -3.85 3.69
N THR A 288 8.90 -2.61 3.69
CA THR A 288 9.61 -2.00 4.81
C THR A 288 8.94 -0.68 5.11
N ILE A 289 8.54 -0.50 6.37
CA ILE A 289 7.76 0.63 6.84
C ILE A 289 8.50 1.23 8.03
N THR A 290 8.74 2.54 8.03
CA THR A 290 9.27 3.26 9.17
C THR A 290 8.26 4.26 9.71
N ALA A 291 8.10 4.31 11.03
CA ALA A 291 7.15 5.19 11.69
C ALA A 291 7.72 5.82 12.95
N LEU A 292 7.30 7.05 13.26
CA LEU A 292 7.60 7.73 14.53
C LEU A 292 6.45 7.51 15.52
N VAL A 293 6.79 7.09 16.73
CA VAL A 293 5.80 6.75 17.78
C VAL A 293 6.23 7.22 19.18
N PRO A 294 5.27 7.43 20.10
CA PRO A 294 5.55 7.94 21.43
C PRO A 294 6.06 6.88 22.40
N GLY A 295 7.36 6.92 22.69
CA GLY A 295 7.97 6.06 23.70
C GLY A 295 8.08 4.59 23.32
N LYS A 296 8.67 3.82 24.23
CA LYS A 296 9.03 2.41 24.01
C LYS A 296 7.80 1.52 23.96
N GLU A 297 6.84 1.76 24.83
CA GLU A 297 5.64 0.94 24.99
C GLU A 297 4.78 1.02 23.72
N ALA A 298 4.59 2.22 23.16
CA ALA A 298 3.88 2.40 21.89
C ALA A 298 4.61 1.71 20.73
N ALA A 299 5.95 1.79 20.68
CA ALA A 299 6.73 1.10 19.65
C ALA A 299 6.57 -0.44 19.72
N ILE A 300 6.60 -1.02 20.92
CA ILE A 300 6.38 -2.46 21.10
C ILE A 300 4.93 -2.83 20.73
N ALA A 301 3.96 -2.06 21.22
CA ALA A 301 2.55 -2.29 20.95
C ALA A 301 2.26 -2.22 19.44
N LEU A 302 2.75 -1.19 18.76
CA LEU A 302 2.57 -1.04 17.32
C LEU A 302 3.21 -2.21 16.55
N GLY A 303 4.44 -2.61 16.89
CA GLY A 303 5.10 -3.75 16.25
C GLY A 303 4.29 -5.06 16.39
N GLN A 304 3.64 -5.26 17.54
CA GLN A 304 2.75 -6.40 17.78
C GLN A 304 1.43 -6.28 17.01
N THR A 305 0.82 -5.09 16.99
CA THR A 305 -0.39 -4.78 16.24
C THR A 305 -0.19 -5.03 14.74
N LEU A 306 0.91 -4.54 14.16
CA LEU A 306 1.23 -4.74 12.74
C LEU A 306 1.49 -6.21 12.39
N LYS A 307 2.09 -6.97 13.31
CA LYS A 307 2.23 -8.43 13.17
C LYS A 307 0.86 -9.10 13.11
N ALA A 308 -0.05 -8.75 14.01
CA ALA A 308 -1.40 -9.30 14.04
C ALA A 308 -2.21 -8.90 12.81
N GLU A 309 -2.17 -7.62 12.41
CA GLU A 309 -2.86 -7.08 11.24
C GLU A 309 -2.42 -7.80 9.97
N LEU A 310 -1.10 -7.98 9.76
CA LEU A 310 -0.57 -8.72 8.61
C LEU A 310 -1.16 -10.14 8.52
N GLN A 311 -1.20 -10.85 9.65
CA GLN A 311 -1.75 -12.20 9.72
C GLN A 311 -3.26 -12.20 9.47
N GLN A 312 -3.99 -11.29 10.09
CA GLN A 312 -5.45 -11.20 9.98
C GLN A 312 -5.90 -10.84 8.58
N VAL A 313 -5.28 -9.83 7.94
CA VAL A 313 -5.61 -9.43 6.57
C VAL A 313 -5.34 -10.59 5.60
N TRP A 314 -4.17 -11.22 5.70
CA TRP A 314 -3.83 -12.36 4.83
C TRP A 314 -4.77 -13.56 5.03
N GLN A 315 -5.07 -13.91 6.28
CA GLN A 315 -6.01 -14.99 6.61
C GLN A 315 -7.42 -14.68 6.12
N LYS A 316 -7.88 -13.43 6.25
CA LYS A 316 -9.20 -13.01 5.75
C LYS A 316 -9.32 -13.22 4.25
N ILE A 317 -8.34 -12.77 3.46
CA ILE A 317 -8.29 -12.98 2.01
C ILE A 317 -8.29 -14.48 1.71
N ALA A 318 -7.48 -15.26 2.42
CA ALA A 318 -7.40 -16.70 2.20
C ALA A 318 -8.71 -17.44 2.51
N VAL A 319 -9.42 -17.04 3.57
CA VAL A 319 -10.74 -17.59 3.93
C VAL A 319 -11.79 -17.22 2.89
N GLN A 320 -11.80 -15.98 2.41
CA GLN A 320 -12.72 -15.54 1.36
C GLN A 320 -12.50 -16.34 0.07
N VAL A 321 -11.25 -16.48 -0.38
CA VAL A 321 -10.91 -17.31 -1.56
C VAL A 321 -11.33 -18.78 -1.36
N LYS A 322 -11.02 -19.36 -0.19
CA LYS A 322 -11.38 -20.74 0.15
C LYS A 322 -12.90 -20.97 0.11
N GLN A 323 -13.68 -19.99 0.55
CA GLN A 323 -15.13 -20.03 0.56
C GLN A 323 -15.73 -19.80 -0.83
N ASP A 324 -15.22 -18.83 -1.59
CA ASP A 324 -15.66 -18.52 -2.96
C ASP A 324 -15.49 -19.76 -3.87
N ILE A 325 -14.35 -20.46 -3.80
CA ILE A 325 -14.13 -21.70 -4.57
C ILE A 325 -15.17 -22.76 -4.21
N LYS A 326 -15.45 -22.93 -2.91
CA LYS A 326 -16.43 -23.91 -2.44
C LYS A 326 -17.82 -23.59 -2.95
N GLU A 327 -18.27 -22.35 -2.81
CA GLU A 327 -19.61 -21.92 -3.18
C GLU A 327 -19.83 -22.05 -4.68
N ARG A 328 -18.93 -21.48 -5.50
CA ARG A 328 -19.03 -21.51 -6.96
C ARG A 328 -19.01 -22.92 -7.52
N VAL A 329 -18.13 -23.79 -7.00
CA VAL A 329 -18.08 -25.18 -7.49
C VAL A 329 -19.36 -25.94 -7.11
N ILE A 330 -19.91 -25.72 -5.91
CA ILE A 330 -21.17 -26.36 -5.50
C ILE A 330 -22.33 -25.87 -6.37
N GLU A 331 -22.42 -24.56 -6.58
CA GLU A 331 -23.45 -23.92 -7.39
C GLU A 331 -23.39 -24.38 -8.85
N ASP A 332 -22.22 -24.26 -9.50
CA ASP A 332 -22.03 -24.68 -10.90
C ASP A 332 -22.35 -26.17 -11.07
N LEU A 333 -21.83 -27.06 -10.21
CA LEU A 333 -22.18 -28.49 -10.27
C LEU A 333 -23.65 -28.76 -9.92
N GLY A 334 -24.34 -27.85 -9.23
CA GLY A 334 -25.79 -27.90 -9.04
C GLY A 334 -26.54 -27.81 -10.37
N HIS A 335 -26.09 -26.95 -11.26
CA HIS A 335 -26.74 -26.63 -12.53
C HIS A 335 -26.18 -27.42 -13.73
N SER A 336 -24.86 -27.60 -13.81
CA SER A 336 -24.14 -27.94 -15.03
C SER A 336 -23.37 -29.27 -14.98
N TRP A 337 -23.42 -30.04 -13.87
CA TRP A 337 -22.52 -31.21 -13.66
C TRP A 337 -22.49 -32.23 -14.81
N ARG A 338 -23.61 -32.42 -15.54
CA ARG A 338 -23.67 -33.34 -16.69
C ARG A 338 -22.79 -32.85 -17.84
N GLY A 339 -22.75 -31.54 -18.06
CA GLY A 339 -21.88 -30.88 -19.02
C GLY A 339 -20.42 -31.00 -18.59
N SER A 340 -20.10 -30.61 -17.35
CA SER A 340 -18.74 -30.71 -16.79
C SER A 340 -18.22 -32.16 -16.87
N TRP A 341 -19.05 -33.15 -16.49
CA TRP A 341 -18.68 -34.56 -16.60
C TRP A 341 -18.49 -35.03 -18.03
N ARG A 342 -19.30 -34.57 -18.99
CA ARG A 342 -19.17 -34.91 -20.41
C ARG A 342 -17.78 -34.51 -20.94
N MET A 343 -17.26 -33.38 -20.49
CA MET A 343 -15.93 -32.87 -20.82
C MET A 343 -14.83 -33.64 -20.07
N LEU A 344 -14.96 -33.77 -18.74
CA LEU A 344 -13.95 -34.37 -17.86
C LEU A 344 -13.73 -35.86 -18.10
N ARG A 345 -14.79 -36.64 -18.38
CA ARG A 345 -14.70 -38.12 -18.53
C ARG A 345 -13.74 -38.58 -19.64
N ARG A 346 -13.42 -37.71 -20.60
CA ARG A 346 -12.48 -37.99 -21.70
C ARG A 346 -11.05 -38.16 -21.19
N GLN A 347 -10.72 -37.59 -20.04
CA GLN A 347 -9.39 -37.63 -19.44
C GLN A 347 -9.11 -38.91 -18.62
N PHE A 348 -10.15 -39.73 -18.39
CA PHE A 348 -10.07 -40.90 -17.52
C PHE A 348 -10.37 -42.20 -18.30
N PRO A 349 -9.66 -43.31 -17.98
CA PRO A 349 -9.94 -44.62 -18.55
C PRO A 349 -11.38 -45.05 -18.29
N SER A 350 -11.99 -45.76 -19.26
CA SER A 350 -13.39 -46.20 -19.18
C SER A 350 -13.71 -47.03 -17.93
N SER A 351 -12.73 -47.81 -17.43
CA SER A 351 -12.84 -48.63 -16.22
C SER A 351 -13.00 -47.80 -14.93
N GLU A 352 -12.41 -46.61 -14.87
CA GLU A 352 -12.38 -45.77 -13.66
C GLU A 352 -13.45 -44.67 -13.65
N ARG A 353 -14.13 -44.42 -14.78
CA ARG A 353 -15.11 -43.34 -14.93
C ARG A 353 -16.19 -43.32 -13.86
N LYS A 354 -16.66 -44.48 -13.39
CA LYS A 354 -17.68 -44.56 -12.33
C LYS A 354 -17.16 -44.00 -11.00
N VAL A 355 -15.88 -44.17 -10.70
CA VAL A 355 -15.24 -43.69 -9.47
C VAL A 355 -15.16 -42.16 -9.49
N TYR A 356 -14.61 -41.59 -10.55
CA TYR A 356 -14.46 -40.13 -10.68
C TYR A 356 -15.80 -39.41 -10.86
N LEU A 357 -16.82 -40.05 -11.46
CA LEU A 357 -18.17 -39.49 -11.46
C LEU A 357 -18.72 -39.36 -10.03
N LYS A 358 -18.50 -40.39 -9.19
CA LYS A 358 -18.90 -40.34 -7.78
C LYS A 358 -18.13 -39.25 -7.04
N GLU A 359 -16.83 -39.09 -7.29
CA GLU A 359 -16.02 -38.01 -6.69
C GLU A 359 -16.50 -36.62 -7.12
N LEU A 360 -16.80 -36.42 -8.40
CA LEU A 360 -17.37 -35.17 -8.90
C LEU A 360 -18.69 -34.83 -8.19
N LEU A 361 -19.59 -35.81 -8.06
CA LEU A 361 -20.86 -35.61 -7.37
C LEU A 361 -20.69 -35.37 -5.86
N GLN A 362 -19.60 -35.86 -5.25
CA GLN A 362 -19.27 -35.56 -3.85
C GLN A 362 -18.86 -34.09 -3.67
N LEU A 363 -18.23 -33.46 -4.66
CA LEU A 363 -17.87 -32.03 -4.59
C LEU A 363 -19.09 -31.10 -4.51
N ARG A 364 -20.31 -31.60 -4.80
CA ARG A 364 -21.57 -30.86 -4.59
C ARG A 364 -21.98 -30.76 -3.12
N GLN A 365 -21.37 -31.57 -2.25
CA GLN A 365 -21.76 -31.65 -0.84
C GLN A 365 -20.88 -30.71 -0.01
N HIS A 366 -21.50 -29.81 0.78
CA HIS A 366 -20.76 -28.87 1.63
C HIS A 366 -19.73 -29.56 2.55
N GLY A 367 -20.05 -30.75 3.07
CA GLY A 367 -19.15 -31.54 3.94
C GLY A 367 -17.90 -32.10 3.25
N CYS A 368 -17.79 -32.01 1.92
CA CYS A 368 -16.57 -32.44 1.20
C CYS A 368 -15.49 -31.34 1.13
N TRP A 369 -15.78 -30.13 1.63
CA TRP A 369 -14.94 -28.93 1.53
C TRP A 369 -14.29 -28.55 2.87
N GLU A 370 -13.80 -29.54 3.59
CA GLU A 370 -13.21 -29.30 4.90
C GLU A 370 -11.79 -28.75 4.80
N TRP A 371 -11.07 -28.99 3.69
CA TRP A 371 -9.65 -28.68 3.47
C TRP A 371 -8.69 -29.27 4.53
N ASN A 372 -9.26 -29.97 5.52
CA ASN A 372 -8.70 -30.79 6.59
C ASN A 372 -7.31 -30.35 7.09
N GLY A 373 -7.11 -29.05 7.27
CA GLY A 373 -5.93 -28.43 7.87
C GLY A 373 -4.75 -28.11 6.95
N LEU A 374 -4.71 -28.61 5.70
CA LEU A 374 -3.57 -28.29 4.79
C LEU A 374 -3.54 -26.81 4.46
N TRP A 375 -4.71 -26.24 4.13
CA TRP A 375 -4.85 -24.84 3.76
C TRP A 375 -4.34 -23.93 4.88
N ASP A 376 -4.86 -24.13 6.09
CA ASP A 376 -4.55 -23.31 7.25
C ASP A 376 -3.07 -23.44 7.62
N ALA A 377 -2.52 -24.67 7.60
CA ALA A 377 -1.08 -24.91 7.84
C ALA A 377 -0.16 -24.18 6.85
N GLN A 378 -0.57 -24.01 5.59
CA GLN A 378 0.18 -23.25 4.60
C GLN A 378 0.02 -21.74 4.83
N ILE A 379 -1.21 -21.25 4.99
CA ILE A 379 -1.50 -19.83 5.14
C ILE A 379 -0.89 -19.24 6.42
N ASP A 380 -1.00 -19.93 7.55
CA ASP A 380 -0.52 -19.45 8.85
C ASP A 380 1.00 -19.28 8.92
N ASN A 381 1.74 -19.93 8.03
CA ASN A 381 3.21 -19.89 7.95
C ASN A 381 3.72 -19.09 6.76
N THR A 382 2.87 -18.28 6.11
CA THR A 382 3.24 -17.50 4.93
C THR A 382 4.23 -16.38 5.25
N TRP A 383 3.88 -15.56 6.24
CA TRP A 383 4.60 -14.32 6.53
C TRP A 383 5.36 -14.39 7.85
N GLN A 384 6.59 -13.89 7.81
CA GLN A 384 7.40 -13.64 8.98
C GLN A 384 7.56 -12.13 9.16
N PRO A 385 6.84 -11.52 10.12
CA PRO A 385 6.99 -10.12 10.45
C PRO A 385 8.15 -9.90 11.42
N TYR A 386 8.81 -8.76 11.26
CA TYR A 386 9.94 -8.32 12.07
C TYR A 386 9.78 -6.84 12.35
N PHE A 387 10.14 -6.42 13.56
CA PHE A 387 10.27 -5.00 13.86
C PHE A 387 11.40 -4.74 14.84
N VAL A 388 11.95 -3.53 14.74
CA VAL A 388 12.89 -2.95 15.70
C VAL A 388 12.51 -1.49 15.92
N ALA A 389 12.88 -0.94 17.07
CA ALA A 389 12.70 0.48 17.33
C ALA A 389 13.92 1.04 18.06
N VAL A 390 14.30 2.25 17.70
CA VAL A 390 15.44 2.98 18.30
C VAL A 390 14.89 4.32 18.81
N PRO A 391 15.19 4.71 20.06
CA PRO A 391 14.79 6.01 20.56
C PRO A 391 15.58 7.11 19.86
N LEU A 392 14.97 8.26 19.62
CA LEU A 392 15.64 9.42 19.04
C LEU A 392 16.64 10.04 20.02
N GLY A 393 16.40 9.93 21.33
CA GLY A 393 17.27 10.43 22.41
C GLY A 393 17.42 9.44 23.56
N ASP A 394 18.17 9.76 24.62
CA ASP A 394 18.23 8.91 25.83
C ASP A 394 16.84 8.80 26.48
N PRO A 395 16.27 7.59 26.65
CA PRO A 395 14.99 7.43 27.34
C PRO A 395 15.03 7.78 28.84
N ARG A 396 16.22 7.84 29.46
CA ARG A 396 16.40 8.18 30.89
C ARG A 396 16.34 9.69 31.11
N GLU A 397 16.72 10.46 30.11
CA GLU A 397 16.72 11.92 30.10
C GLU A 397 16.03 12.37 28.79
N PRO A 398 14.71 12.63 28.80
CA PRO A 398 13.93 12.89 27.59
C PRO A 398 14.25 14.24 26.91
N THR A 399 15.36 14.86 27.29
CA THR A 399 15.96 16.02 26.61
C THR A 399 16.48 15.59 25.24
N LEU A 400 15.81 16.07 24.20
CA LEU A 400 16.18 15.87 22.80
C LEU A 400 17.17 16.91 22.28
N GLU A 401 17.58 17.84 23.15
CA GLU A 401 18.50 18.93 22.86
C GLU A 401 19.57 19.05 23.96
N ILE A 402 20.73 19.55 23.56
CA ILE A 402 21.85 19.86 24.44
C ILE A 402 22.37 21.26 24.13
N LEU A 403 22.62 22.03 25.18
CA LEU A 403 23.22 23.36 25.12
C LEU A 403 24.69 23.30 25.55
N ARG A 404 25.52 24.12 24.91
CA ARG A 404 26.92 24.28 25.29
C ARG A 404 27.04 25.27 26.45
N GLU A 405 27.31 24.77 27.65
CA GLU A 405 27.44 25.57 28.87
C GLU A 405 28.91 25.83 29.21
N ASN A 406 29.30 27.09 29.48
CA ASN A 406 30.66 27.46 29.89
C ASN A 406 31.77 26.88 28.98
N GLN A 407 31.53 26.85 27.67
CA GLN A 407 32.40 26.26 26.63
C GLN A 407 32.54 24.73 26.66
N ALA A 408 31.91 24.02 27.58
CA ALA A 408 31.91 22.57 27.70
C ALA A 408 30.57 21.95 27.27
N TRP A 409 30.62 20.70 26.83
CA TRP A 409 29.44 19.90 26.57
C TRP A 409 29.17 18.94 27.72
N ASN A 410 27.92 18.51 27.88
CA ASN A 410 27.59 17.40 28.77
C ASN A 410 28.07 16.07 28.13
N GLU A 411 29.26 15.63 28.52
CA GLU A 411 29.87 14.39 28.01
C GLU A 411 29.00 13.15 28.27
N ALA A 412 28.27 13.10 29.39
CA ALA A 412 27.40 11.96 29.70
C ALA A 412 26.21 11.85 28.72
N TRP A 413 25.63 12.99 28.32
CA TRP A 413 24.60 13.02 27.29
C TRP A 413 25.19 12.61 25.94
N ILE A 414 26.37 13.11 25.58
CA ILE A 414 27.07 12.73 24.35
C ILE A 414 27.34 11.22 24.29
N GLU A 415 27.89 10.63 25.36
CA GLU A 415 28.15 9.19 25.45
C GLU A 415 26.87 8.37 25.31
N ALA A 416 25.80 8.77 25.99
CA ALA A 416 24.50 8.10 25.90
C ALA A 416 23.97 8.07 24.48
N GLN A 417 24.07 9.21 23.78
CA GLN A 417 23.51 9.34 22.45
C GLN A 417 24.39 8.64 21.39
N ASN A 418 25.71 8.62 21.56
CA ASN A 418 26.60 7.77 20.74
C ASN A 418 26.31 6.28 20.93
N ALA A 419 25.99 5.84 22.16
CA ALA A 419 25.61 4.46 22.43
C ALA A 419 24.30 4.07 21.73
N ILE A 420 23.36 5.01 21.59
CA ILE A 420 22.08 4.84 20.92
C ILE A 420 22.25 4.84 19.39
N ALA A 421 22.79 5.92 18.84
CA ALA A 421 22.89 6.15 17.40
C ALA A 421 23.96 5.28 16.72
N GLN A 422 25.03 4.90 17.45
CA GLN A 422 26.17 4.13 16.94
C GLN A 422 26.67 4.65 15.58
N PRO A 423 27.01 5.94 15.50
CA PRO A 423 27.44 6.58 14.27
C PRO A 423 28.78 6.01 13.77
N ILE A 424 29.14 6.38 12.54
CA ILE A 424 30.47 6.05 11.98
C ILE A 424 31.56 6.90 12.65
N GLU A 425 31.25 8.17 12.92
CA GLU A 425 32.10 9.13 13.64
C GLU A 425 31.39 9.55 14.93
N ASP A 426 32.12 9.73 16.02
CA ASP A 426 31.54 10.10 17.31
C ASP A 426 30.83 11.45 17.23
N LEU A 427 29.59 11.49 17.74
CA LEU A 427 28.77 12.69 17.83
C LEU A 427 29.16 13.50 19.06
N PRO A 428 29.10 14.85 19.02
CA PRO A 428 29.04 15.66 17.82
C PRO A 428 30.36 15.61 17.05
N ALA A 429 30.26 15.58 15.72
CA ALA A 429 31.40 15.67 14.82
C ALA A 429 32.15 16.99 15.02
N ALA A 430 33.39 17.06 14.51
CA ALA A 430 34.24 18.26 14.66
C ALA A 430 33.54 19.55 14.18
N ALA A 431 32.77 19.47 13.09
CA ALA A 431 31.99 20.58 12.56
C ALA A 431 30.82 20.98 13.49
N GLU A 432 30.12 20.01 14.07
CA GLU A 432 28.95 20.22 14.92
C GLU A 432 29.31 20.85 16.27
N ARG A 433 30.53 20.62 16.77
CA ARG A 433 31.03 21.24 18.02
C ARG A 433 31.18 22.77 17.95
N HIS A 434 31.12 23.35 16.75
CA HIS A 434 31.13 24.80 16.58
C HIS A 434 29.79 25.46 16.90
N PHE A 435 28.70 24.69 16.97
CA PHE A 435 27.36 25.22 17.23
C PHE A 435 27.09 25.32 18.73
N PRO A 436 26.33 26.34 19.19
CA PRO A 436 26.03 26.53 20.61
C PRO A 436 24.97 25.56 21.14
N GLN A 437 24.15 24.99 20.26
CA GLN A 437 23.06 24.08 20.58
C GLN A 437 22.98 22.98 19.51
N LEU A 438 22.73 21.76 19.96
CA LEU A 438 22.47 20.60 19.09
C LEU A 438 21.22 19.88 19.56
N ASN A 439 20.58 19.16 18.65
CA ASN A 439 19.47 18.27 18.98
C ASN A 439 19.58 16.97 18.19
N VAL A 440 18.78 15.98 18.59
CA VAL A 440 18.78 14.63 18.01
C VAL A 440 18.47 14.58 16.52
N GLY A 441 17.89 15.64 15.94
CA GLY A 441 17.66 15.77 14.51
C GLY A 441 18.95 15.66 13.71
N THR A 442 20.04 16.26 14.18
CA THR A 442 21.36 16.20 13.50
C THR A 442 21.87 14.76 13.30
N TRP A 443 21.32 13.79 14.05
CA TRP A 443 21.82 12.41 14.11
C TRP A 443 20.90 11.43 13.37
N TRP A 444 19.91 11.96 12.64
CA TRP A 444 18.87 11.22 11.94
C TRP A 444 19.43 10.11 11.03
N GLY A 445 20.45 10.42 10.23
CA GLY A 445 21.11 9.43 9.35
C GLY A 445 21.76 8.27 10.11
N SER A 446 22.35 8.55 11.28
CA SER A 446 22.94 7.54 12.16
C SER A 446 21.87 6.65 12.78
N LEU A 447 20.75 7.23 13.22
CA LEU A 447 19.60 6.48 13.73
C LEU A 447 19.01 5.54 12.65
N GLN A 448 18.81 6.02 11.42
CA GLN A 448 18.34 5.16 10.32
C GLN A 448 19.31 4.00 10.03
N THR A 449 20.62 4.29 10.01
CA THR A 449 21.66 3.26 9.84
C THR A 449 21.61 2.21 10.95
N ARG A 450 21.43 2.65 12.20
CA ARG A 450 21.27 1.78 13.38
C ARG A 450 20.03 0.90 13.27
N LEU A 451 18.91 1.45 12.82
CA LEU A 451 17.68 0.68 12.55
C LEU A 451 17.91 -0.41 11.50
N GLY A 452 18.55 -0.07 10.37
CA GLY A 452 18.89 -1.03 9.31
C GLY A 452 19.77 -2.18 9.79
N ARG A 453 20.82 -1.88 10.59
CA ARG A 453 21.68 -2.90 11.21
C ARG A 453 20.90 -3.79 12.19
N SER A 454 20.05 -3.18 13.01
CA SER A 454 19.27 -3.87 14.04
C SER A 454 18.26 -4.84 13.43
N ILE A 455 17.52 -4.42 12.40
CA ILE A 455 16.54 -5.30 11.74
C ILE A 455 17.24 -6.45 11.02
N GLN A 456 18.41 -6.23 10.43
CA GLN A 456 19.18 -7.30 9.78
C GLN A 456 19.69 -8.32 10.81
N ALA A 457 20.12 -7.88 11.99
CA ALA A 457 20.51 -8.77 13.08
C ALA A 457 19.34 -9.67 13.51
N VAL A 458 18.15 -9.10 13.68
CA VAL A 458 16.92 -9.86 13.98
C VAL A 458 16.63 -10.89 12.88
N LYS A 459 16.67 -10.47 11.61
CA LYS A 459 16.46 -11.36 10.45
C LYS A 459 17.49 -12.50 10.38
N ASN A 460 18.73 -12.28 10.81
CA ASN A 460 19.78 -13.30 10.82
C ASN A 460 19.60 -14.36 11.92
N THR A 461 18.94 -14.00 13.03
CA THR A 461 18.66 -14.92 14.15
C THR A 461 17.37 -15.73 14.00
N ARG A 462 16.75 -15.73 12.81
CA ARG A 462 15.44 -16.34 12.58
C ARG A 462 15.47 -17.87 12.63
N ASN A 463 14.43 -18.45 13.22
CA ASN A 463 14.15 -19.88 13.13
C ASN A 463 13.22 -20.15 11.95
N TRP A 464 13.68 -20.94 10.99
CA TRP A 464 12.88 -21.35 9.84
C TRP A 464 11.93 -22.50 10.21
N SER A 465 10.63 -22.28 10.02
CA SER A 465 9.61 -23.34 10.08
C SER A 465 8.85 -23.37 8.77
N ILE A 466 8.98 -24.46 8.02
CA ILE A 466 8.20 -24.72 6.80
C ILE A 466 7.21 -25.83 7.12
N PRO A 467 5.91 -25.67 6.83
CA PRO A 467 4.94 -26.72 7.07
C PRO A 467 5.32 -27.98 6.29
N VAL A 468 5.13 -29.15 6.90
CA VAL A 468 5.36 -30.44 6.21
C VAL A 468 4.48 -30.47 4.97
N SER A 469 5.05 -30.84 3.83
CA SER A 469 4.38 -30.85 2.53
C SER A 469 4.19 -32.28 2.02
N PRO A 470 3.13 -32.98 2.48
CA PRO A 470 2.77 -34.33 2.03
C PRO A 470 2.06 -34.32 0.67
N GLY A 471 2.27 -35.35 -0.15
CA GLY A 471 1.55 -35.51 -1.42
C GLY A 471 2.16 -34.77 -2.61
N GLY A 472 1.36 -34.58 -3.67
CA GLY A 472 1.77 -33.90 -4.90
C GLY A 472 2.11 -32.43 -4.66
N ARG A 473 3.22 -31.98 -5.23
CA ARG A 473 3.68 -30.60 -5.10
C ARG A 473 2.95 -29.68 -6.06
N SER A 474 2.92 -28.40 -5.71
CA SER A 474 2.44 -27.37 -6.61
C SER A 474 3.23 -27.38 -7.92
N SER A 475 2.53 -27.14 -9.03
CA SER A 475 3.12 -26.96 -10.35
C SER A 475 3.76 -25.59 -10.58
N LEU A 476 3.61 -24.64 -9.65
CA LEU A 476 4.20 -23.29 -9.73
C LEU A 476 5.52 -23.24 -8.98
N SER A 477 5.47 -23.20 -7.64
CA SER A 477 6.69 -23.11 -6.82
C SER A 477 7.38 -24.45 -6.60
N GLY A 478 6.63 -25.56 -6.62
CA GLY A 478 7.11 -26.86 -6.15
C GLY A 478 7.42 -26.95 -4.64
N GLN A 479 7.29 -25.84 -3.89
CA GLN A 479 7.69 -25.76 -2.49
C GLN A 479 6.71 -26.45 -1.56
N MET A 480 5.41 -26.24 -1.79
CA MET A 480 4.32 -26.77 -0.95
C MET A 480 3.42 -27.73 -1.72
N SER A 481 2.58 -28.45 -0.99
CA SER A 481 1.65 -29.42 -1.53
C SER A 481 0.49 -28.71 -2.21
N ALA A 482 0.08 -29.22 -3.36
CA ALA A 482 -1.13 -28.73 -4.02
C ALA A 482 -2.37 -29.05 -3.16
N VAL A 483 -3.32 -28.12 -3.12
CA VAL A 483 -4.51 -28.25 -2.29
C VAL A 483 -5.60 -29.10 -2.96
N HIS A 484 -6.42 -29.74 -2.13
CA HIS A 484 -7.62 -30.43 -2.55
C HIS A 484 -8.61 -30.46 -1.37
N PRO A 485 -9.91 -30.21 -1.58
CA PRO A 485 -10.89 -30.01 -0.50
C PRO A 485 -11.03 -31.22 0.44
N ARG A 486 -10.82 -32.43 -0.09
CA ARG A 486 -10.89 -33.70 0.67
C ARG A 486 -9.56 -34.20 1.22
N PHE A 487 -8.46 -33.48 1.02
CA PHE A 487 -7.14 -33.95 1.47
C PHE A 487 -6.98 -33.81 2.99
N ASN A 488 -6.81 -34.92 3.71
CA ASN A 488 -6.72 -34.92 5.17
C ASN A 488 -5.28 -34.74 5.70
N TYR A 489 -4.93 -33.50 6.06
CA TYR A 489 -3.62 -33.16 6.62
C TYR A 489 -3.45 -33.54 8.11
N ARG A 490 -4.53 -33.86 8.82
CA ARG A 490 -4.43 -34.26 10.25
C ARG A 490 -4.12 -35.75 10.44
N LYS A 491 -4.41 -36.58 9.44
CA LYS A 491 -4.29 -38.06 9.53
C LYS A 491 -3.32 -38.67 8.50
N PHE A 492 -2.43 -37.87 7.90
CA PHE A 492 -1.53 -38.40 6.88
C PHE A 492 -0.43 -39.27 7.49
N LYS A 493 -0.19 -40.44 6.87
CA LYS A 493 1.04 -41.21 7.07
C LYS A 493 2.08 -40.71 6.07
N HIS A 494 3.36 -40.67 6.45
CA HIS A 494 4.43 -40.16 5.61
C HIS A 494 4.38 -40.80 4.20
N GLY A 495 4.35 -39.96 3.15
CA GLY A 495 4.39 -40.41 1.76
C GLY A 495 3.05 -40.74 1.07
N ARG A 496 1.89 -40.71 1.76
CA ARG A 496 0.57 -40.89 1.10
C ARG A 496 -0.19 -39.56 0.97
N GLY A 497 -0.39 -39.12 -0.28
CA GLY A 497 -1.19 -37.95 -0.65
C GLY A 497 -2.58 -38.31 -1.20
N MET A 498 -3.26 -37.34 -1.81
CA MET A 498 -4.42 -37.61 -2.68
C MET A 498 -4.00 -38.44 -3.90
N ALA A 499 -4.90 -39.28 -4.41
CA ALA A 499 -4.68 -39.97 -5.67
C ALA A 499 -4.51 -38.96 -6.82
N ALA A 500 -3.57 -39.21 -7.73
CA ALA A 500 -3.29 -38.31 -8.85
C ALA A 500 -4.52 -38.07 -9.74
N GLY A 501 -5.38 -39.08 -9.91
CA GLY A 501 -6.64 -38.96 -10.64
C GLY A 501 -7.64 -38.00 -9.98
N SER A 502 -7.77 -38.05 -8.64
CA SER A 502 -8.63 -37.13 -7.88
C SER A 502 -8.11 -35.70 -7.93
N MET A 503 -6.78 -35.50 -7.81
CA MET A 503 -6.16 -34.18 -8.01
C MET A 503 -6.46 -33.66 -9.41
N ARG A 504 -6.23 -34.48 -10.44
CA ARG A 504 -6.51 -34.13 -11.83
C ARG A 504 -7.98 -33.77 -12.03
N LEU A 505 -8.92 -34.54 -11.46
CA LEU A 505 -10.35 -34.25 -11.56
C LEU A 505 -10.70 -32.87 -11.01
N PHE A 506 -10.23 -32.56 -9.79
CA PHE A 506 -10.50 -31.27 -9.14
C PHE A 506 -9.90 -30.10 -9.92
N TRP A 507 -8.63 -30.18 -10.30
CA TRP A 507 -7.98 -29.08 -11.00
C TRP A 507 -8.50 -28.88 -12.44
N ASN A 508 -8.92 -29.95 -13.13
CA ASN A 508 -9.58 -29.82 -14.44
C ASN A 508 -11.03 -29.33 -14.34
N LEU A 509 -11.65 -29.41 -13.18
CA LEU A 509 -12.98 -28.86 -12.95
C LEU A 509 -12.94 -27.32 -12.84
N LEU A 510 -11.94 -26.75 -12.16
CA LEU A 510 -11.90 -25.30 -11.89
C LEU A 510 -12.06 -24.41 -13.14
N PRO A 511 -11.42 -24.68 -14.31
CA PRO A 511 -11.64 -23.89 -15.53
C PRO A 511 -13.06 -23.95 -16.11
N LEU A 512 -13.87 -24.93 -15.69
CA LEU A 512 -15.26 -25.12 -16.15
C LEU A 512 -16.26 -24.40 -15.24
N VAL A 513 -15.83 -23.95 -14.07
CA VAL A 513 -16.68 -23.29 -13.08
C VAL A 513 -16.88 -21.83 -13.49
N ASP A 514 -18.12 -21.38 -13.39
CA ASP A 514 -18.48 -20.01 -13.72
C ASP A 514 -17.75 -18.99 -12.83
N GLY A 515 -17.24 -17.92 -13.43
CA GLY A 515 -16.37 -16.94 -12.78
C GLY A 515 -14.88 -17.30 -12.69
N TYR A 516 -14.46 -18.50 -13.13
CA TYR A 516 -13.03 -18.90 -13.17
C TYR A 516 -12.50 -19.15 -14.59
N LYS A 517 -13.27 -18.79 -15.61
CA LYS A 517 -12.88 -18.93 -17.01
C LYS A 517 -11.64 -18.07 -17.28
N GLY A 518 -10.60 -18.66 -17.86
CA GLY A 518 -9.33 -17.97 -18.15
C GLY A 518 -8.35 -17.89 -16.97
N VAL A 519 -8.83 -18.02 -15.72
CA VAL A 519 -7.99 -18.00 -14.52
C VAL A 519 -7.18 -19.30 -14.37
N PHE A 520 -7.81 -20.45 -14.64
CA PHE A 520 -7.19 -21.77 -14.57
C PHE A 520 -7.03 -22.44 -15.95
N ASP A 521 -5.92 -23.14 -16.17
CA ASP A 521 -5.69 -23.93 -17.39
C ASP A 521 -6.11 -25.41 -17.27
N GLY A 522 -6.39 -25.87 -16.04
CA GLY A 522 -6.82 -27.24 -15.72
C GLY A 522 -5.70 -28.26 -15.54
N SER A 523 -4.48 -27.92 -15.96
CA SER A 523 -3.27 -28.74 -15.78
C SER A 523 -2.50 -28.39 -14.51
N GLU A 524 -2.59 -27.13 -14.10
CA GLU A 524 -1.93 -26.60 -12.93
C GLU A 524 -2.55 -27.10 -11.62
N GLN A 525 -1.70 -27.30 -10.62
CA GLN A 525 -2.08 -27.70 -9.28
C GLN A 525 -1.41 -26.73 -8.31
N LEU A 526 -2.20 -25.91 -7.62
CA LEU A 526 -1.67 -24.82 -6.80
C LEU A 526 -1.69 -25.19 -5.33
N ASN A 527 -0.76 -24.63 -4.55
CA ASN A 527 -0.86 -24.61 -3.10
C ASN A 527 -1.80 -23.48 -2.62
N ALA A 528 -2.07 -23.40 -1.31
CA ALA A 528 -3.00 -22.41 -0.75
C ALA A 528 -2.53 -20.98 -1.00
N LEU A 529 -1.23 -20.67 -0.84
CA LEU A 529 -0.70 -19.32 -1.03
C LEU A 529 -0.84 -18.86 -2.48
N GLU A 530 -0.50 -19.74 -3.42
CA GLU A 530 -0.59 -19.48 -4.86
C GLU A 530 -2.04 -19.30 -5.31
N LEU A 531 -2.95 -20.10 -4.75
CA LEU A 531 -4.38 -19.98 -5.06
C LEU A 531 -4.97 -18.70 -4.43
N THR A 532 -4.61 -18.40 -3.19
CA THR A 532 -5.01 -17.17 -2.50
C THR A 532 -4.51 -15.95 -3.26
N LYS A 533 -3.22 -15.86 -3.62
CA LYS A 533 -2.71 -14.69 -4.33
C LYS A 533 -3.39 -14.50 -5.69
N ARG A 534 -3.59 -15.58 -6.46
CA ARG A 534 -4.17 -15.50 -7.81
C ARG A 534 -5.60 -14.97 -7.78
N LEU A 535 -6.39 -15.38 -6.79
CA LEU A 535 -7.80 -15.03 -6.68
C LEU A 535 -8.06 -13.82 -5.77
N ALA A 536 -7.01 -13.23 -5.18
CA ALA A 536 -7.18 -12.26 -4.11
C ALA A 536 -7.92 -10.98 -4.55
N TRP A 537 -7.64 -10.48 -5.74
CA TRP A 537 -8.18 -9.20 -6.21
C TRP A 537 -9.72 -9.17 -6.18
N LYS A 538 -10.38 -10.07 -6.90
CA LYS A 538 -11.84 -10.16 -6.97
C LYS A 538 -12.39 -11.03 -5.85
N HIS A 539 -11.93 -12.28 -5.74
CA HIS A 539 -12.55 -13.30 -4.87
C HIS A 539 -12.02 -13.29 -3.44
N GLY A 540 -10.88 -12.63 -3.20
CA GLY A 540 -10.34 -12.38 -1.87
C GLY A 540 -10.71 -11.02 -1.30
N GLY A 541 -11.67 -10.30 -1.91
CA GLY A 541 -12.23 -9.05 -1.39
C GLY A 541 -11.27 -7.86 -1.40
N VAL A 542 -10.15 -7.94 -2.11
CA VAL A 542 -9.17 -6.84 -2.15
C VAL A 542 -9.72 -5.63 -2.90
N ALA A 543 -10.33 -5.80 -4.07
CA ALA A 543 -10.96 -4.71 -4.81
C ALA A 543 -12.09 -4.05 -4.01
N GLU A 544 -13.00 -4.85 -3.46
CA GLU A 544 -14.07 -4.39 -2.56
C GLU A 544 -13.52 -3.62 -1.35
N SER A 545 -12.37 -4.07 -0.82
CA SER A 545 -11.73 -3.39 0.31
C SER A 545 -11.30 -1.95 -0.03
N LEU A 546 -11.04 -1.65 -1.31
CA LEU A 546 -10.68 -0.33 -1.84
C LEU A 546 -11.88 0.48 -2.33
N GLY A 547 -13.11 -0.01 -2.15
CA GLY A 547 -14.33 0.69 -2.59
C GLY A 547 -14.72 0.41 -4.05
N LEU A 548 -14.05 -0.52 -4.72
CA LEU A 548 -14.42 -0.94 -6.07
C LEU A 548 -15.59 -1.92 -6.00
N ALA A 549 -16.77 -1.50 -6.46
CA ALA A 549 -17.89 -2.40 -6.70
C ALA A 549 -17.68 -3.11 -8.04
N THR A 550 -17.46 -4.42 -8.02
CA THR A 550 -17.18 -5.22 -9.23
C THR A 550 -18.32 -5.21 -10.24
N ASP A 551 -19.55 -4.92 -9.79
CA ASP A 551 -20.74 -4.85 -10.63
C ASP A 551 -20.84 -3.52 -11.40
N GLU A 552 -20.30 -2.42 -10.84
CA GLU A 552 -20.29 -1.10 -11.49
C GLU A 552 -19.32 -1.04 -12.67
N LEU A 553 -18.17 -1.72 -12.55
CA LEU A 553 -17.19 -1.86 -13.64
C LEU A 553 -17.76 -2.51 -14.90
N ALA A 554 -18.68 -3.46 -14.74
CA ALA A 554 -19.35 -4.10 -15.86
C ALA A 554 -20.40 -3.21 -16.51
N ALA A 555 -21.05 -2.35 -15.71
CA ALA A 555 -22.08 -1.43 -16.19
C ALA A 555 -21.48 -0.25 -16.99
N ASN A 556 -20.28 0.21 -16.62
CA ASN A 556 -19.60 1.34 -17.26
C ASN A 556 -18.66 0.93 -18.41
N ALA A 557 -18.62 -0.36 -18.77
CA ALA A 557 -17.80 -0.84 -19.86
C ALA A 557 -18.30 -0.33 -21.23
N GLU A 558 -17.50 0.47 -21.93
CA GLU A 558 -17.82 0.96 -23.28
C GLU A 558 -17.46 -0.05 -24.39
N SER A 559 -16.66 -1.06 -24.06
CA SER A 559 -16.23 -2.12 -24.97
C SER A 559 -16.55 -3.51 -24.43
N GLU A 560 -16.76 -4.46 -25.34
CA GLU A 560 -16.95 -5.89 -25.02
C GLU A 560 -15.75 -6.46 -24.23
N TYR A 561 -14.57 -5.86 -24.45
CA TYR A 561 -13.35 -6.14 -23.72
C TYR A 561 -13.39 -5.62 -22.27
N GLN A 562 -13.85 -4.39 -22.02
CA GLN A 562 -14.05 -3.87 -20.66
C GLN A 562 -15.18 -4.61 -19.94
N ALA A 563 -16.23 -5.02 -20.66
CA ALA A 563 -17.36 -5.76 -20.08
C ALA A 563 -16.95 -7.14 -19.55
N ALA A 564 -15.86 -7.71 -20.11
CA ALA A 564 -15.26 -8.96 -19.65
C ALA A 564 -14.48 -8.82 -18.32
N TYR A 565 -14.36 -7.60 -17.76
CA TYR A 565 -13.68 -7.33 -16.49
C TYR A 565 -14.18 -8.19 -15.33
N GLN A 566 -15.45 -8.58 -15.36
CA GLN A 566 -15.99 -9.44 -14.31
C GLN A 566 -15.14 -10.70 -14.16
N ASP A 567 -14.74 -11.38 -15.23
CA ASP A 567 -14.08 -12.69 -15.11
C ASP A 567 -12.67 -12.74 -15.69
N ASP A 568 -12.21 -11.68 -16.37
CA ASP A 568 -10.87 -11.63 -16.97
C ASP A 568 -9.92 -10.69 -16.21
N TYR A 569 -9.08 -11.29 -15.38
CA TYR A 569 -8.02 -10.59 -14.64
C TYR A 569 -6.97 -9.96 -15.56
N GLU A 570 -6.89 -10.35 -16.84
CA GLU A 570 -5.94 -9.75 -17.77
C GLU A 570 -6.18 -8.27 -18.00
N ILE A 571 -7.40 -7.77 -17.76
CA ILE A 571 -7.73 -6.33 -17.90
C ILE A 571 -7.07 -5.50 -16.78
N LEU A 572 -6.79 -6.12 -15.62
CA LEU A 572 -6.13 -5.45 -14.48
C LEU A 572 -4.65 -5.19 -14.72
N ILE A 573 -4.06 -5.95 -15.63
CA ILE A 573 -2.62 -5.98 -15.85
C ILE A 573 -2.37 -5.16 -17.10
N ARG A 574 -1.51 -4.15 -17.02
CA ARG A 574 -1.10 -3.37 -18.20
C ARG A 574 -0.52 -4.24 -19.33
N PHE A 575 0.04 -5.40 -18.99
CA PHE A 575 0.60 -6.36 -19.93
C PHE A 575 0.15 -7.79 -19.56
N PRO A 576 -0.77 -8.40 -20.31
CA PRO A 576 -1.52 -9.55 -19.81
C PRO A 576 -0.68 -10.83 -19.84
N ASN A 577 0.22 -10.92 -20.82
CA ASN A 577 1.09 -12.06 -21.02
C ASN A 577 2.38 -11.68 -21.75
N GLN A 578 3.40 -12.53 -21.62
CA GLN A 578 4.72 -12.32 -22.21
C GLN A 578 4.69 -12.30 -23.74
N SER A 579 3.79 -13.05 -24.36
CA SER A 579 3.66 -13.10 -25.83
C SER A 579 3.17 -11.77 -26.39
N SER A 580 2.20 -11.12 -25.73
CA SER A 580 1.72 -9.78 -26.08
C SER A 580 2.86 -8.77 -26.01
N ILE A 581 3.66 -8.78 -24.94
CA ILE A 581 4.82 -7.89 -24.81
C ILE A 581 5.83 -8.15 -25.95
N ALA A 582 6.18 -9.42 -26.18
CA ALA A 582 7.18 -9.79 -27.17
C ALA A 582 6.77 -9.44 -28.61
N ALA A 583 5.47 -9.54 -28.92
CA ALA A 583 4.96 -9.30 -30.26
C ALA A 583 4.46 -7.86 -30.49
N ALA A 584 4.31 -7.04 -29.46
CA ALA A 584 3.75 -5.68 -29.60
C ALA A 584 4.58 -4.77 -30.51
N HIS A 585 5.91 -4.81 -30.41
CA HIS A 585 6.76 -4.03 -31.32
C HIS A 585 6.58 -4.47 -32.77
N PHE A 586 6.44 -5.78 -33.01
CA PHE A 586 6.19 -6.29 -34.36
C PHE A 586 4.80 -5.85 -34.85
N ALA A 587 3.78 -5.97 -34.00
CA ALA A 587 2.41 -5.56 -34.32
C ALA A 587 2.30 -4.07 -34.64
N SER A 588 2.99 -3.21 -33.89
CA SER A 588 2.96 -1.76 -34.10
C SER A 588 3.62 -1.33 -35.42
N HIS A 589 4.66 -2.04 -35.88
CA HIS A 589 5.40 -1.69 -37.09
C HIS A 589 4.92 -2.44 -38.35
N HIS A 590 4.30 -3.60 -38.18
CA HIS A 590 3.86 -4.46 -39.27
C HIS A 590 2.39 -4.91 -39.12
N PRO A 591 1.42 -3.99 -38.90
CA PRO A 591 0.03 -4.36 -38.64
C PRO A 591 -0.62 -5.14 -39.80
N HIS A 592 -0.23 -4.82 -41.04
CA HIS A 592 -0.70 -5.53 -42.24
C HIS A 592 -0.30 -7.02 -42.26
N ILE A 593 0.87 -7.38 -41.72
CA ILE A 593 1.32 -8.78 -41.65
C ILE A 593 0.52 -9.53 -40.59
N VAL A 594 0.24 -8.90 -39.45
CA VAL A 594 -0.58 -9.47 -38.38
C VAL A 594 -2.01 -9.72 -38.87
N ASP A 595 -2.62 -8.74 -39.54
CA ASP A 595 -3.95 -8.90 -40.14
C ASP A 595 -3.96 -10.01 -41.21
N GLN A 596 -2.95 -10.05 -42.09
CA GLN A 596 -2.81 -11.11 -43.08
C GLN A 596 -2.66 -12.50 -42.41
N TYR A 597 -1.87 -12.62 -41.35
CA TYR A 597 -1.71 -13.85 -40.58
C TYR A 597 -3.07 -14.33 -40.05
N TRP A 598 -3.84 -13.46 -39.39
CA TRP A 598 -5.14 -13.83 -38.85
C TRP A 598 -6.13 -14.21 -39.94
N LYS A 599 -6.15 -13.52 -41.09
CA LYS A 599 -6.97 -13.88 -42.25
C LYS A 599 -6.63 -15.27 -42.77
N LEU A 600 -5.34 -15.57 -42.95
CA LEU A 600 -4.87 -16.87 -43.41
C LEU A 600 -5.19 -17.97 -42.40
N MET A 601 -5.01 -17.70 -41.11
CA MET A 601 -5.29 -18.65 -40.04
C MET A 601 -6.78 -18.98 -39.96
N ARG A 602 -7.67 -17.98 -39.98
CA ARG A 602 -9.12 -18.20 -40.00
C ARG A 602 -9.56 -19.03 -41.20
N LYS A 603 -9.00 -18.75 -42.39
CA LYS A 603 -9.25 -19.52 -43.61
C LYS A 603 -8.79 -20.98 -43.47
N ALA A 604 -7.62 -21.21 -42.88
CA ALA A 604 -7.11 -22.56 -42.64
C ALA A 604 -7.99 -23.34 -41.66
N ILE A 605 -8.46 -22.69 -40.59
CA ILE A 605 -9.36 -23.29 -39.61
C ILE A 605 -10.71 -23.66 -40.24
N ALA A 606 -11.33 -22.74 -40.99
CA ALA A 606 -12.61 -22.96 -41.66
C ALA A 606 -12.57 -24.13 -42.67
N ASN A 607 -11.40 -24.39 -43.27
CA ASN A 607 -11.20 -25.48 -44.22
C ASN A 607 -10.81 -26.81 -43.56
N SER A 608 -10.75 -26.89 -42.22
CA SER A 608 -10.33 -28.11 -41.52
C SER A 608 -11.53 -28.94 -41.07
N ASP A 609 -11.60 -30.19 -41.52
CA ASP A 609 -12.72 -31.12 -41.26
C ASP A 609 -12.88 -31.50 -39.76
N GLY A 610 -11.95 -31.08 -38.90
CA GLY A 610 -11.90 -31.45 -37.48
C GLY A 610 -12.17 -30.32 -36.48
N PHE A 611 -12.40 -29.08 -36.94
CA PHE A 611 -12.56 -27.92 -36.06
C PHE A 611 -14.03 -27.54 -35.93
N SER A 612 -14.71 -28.16 -34.96
CA SER A 612 -16.11 -27.84 -34.63
C SER A 612 -16.31 -26.36 -34.28
N ASP A 613 -17.50 -25.81 -34.48
CA ASP A 613 -17.83 -24.43 -34.10
C ASP A 613 -17.53 -24.11 -32.62
N GLU A 614 -17.78 -25.05 -31.70
CA GLU A 614 -17.41 -24.90 -30.29
C GLU A 614 -15.89 -24.75 -30.09
N ALA A 615 -15.10 -25.51 -30.86
CA ALA A 615 -13.64 -25.42 -30.84
C ALA A 615 -13.15 -24.11 -31.47
N TYR A 616 -13.84 -23.61 -32.50
CA TYR A 616 -13.58 -22.32 -33.11
C TYR A 616 -13.84 -21.16 -32.15
N HIS A 617 -15.02 -21.11 -31.54
CA HIS A 617 -15.34 -20.10 -30.54
C HIS A 617 -14.39 -20.15 -29.34
N ARG A 618 -14.03 -21.36 -28.88
CA ARG A 618 -13.03 -21.52 -27.82
C ARG A 618 -11.66 -21.01 -28.26
N PHE A 619 -11.19 -21.36 -29.46
CA PHE A 619 -9.92 -20.89 -30.00
C PHE A 619 -9.89 -19.36 -30.06
N CYS A 620 -10.88 -18.75 -30.70
CA CYS A 620 -11.00 -17.30 -30.79
C CYS A 620 -11.02 -16.62 -29.41
N SER A 621 -11.72 -17.19 -28.43
CA SER A 621 -11.76 -16.64 -27.06
C SER A 621 -10.40 -16.67 -26.33
N ILE A 622 -9.47 -17.52 -26.78
CA ILE A 622 -8.12 -17.65 -26.19
C ILE A 622 -7.10 -16.83 -26.99
N THR A 623 -7.31 -16.64 -28.29
CA THR A 623 -6.27 -16.10 -29.19
C THR A 623 -6.55 -14.72 -29.76
N HIS A 624 -7.81 -14.29 -29.81
CA HIS A 624 -8.19 -12.97 -30.30
C HIS A 624 -8.19 -11.94 -29.16
N ARG A 625 -6.99 -11.64 -28.65
CA ARG A 625 -6.80 -10.75 -27.49
C ARG A 625 -6.06 -9.48 -27.91
N PRO A 626 -6.40 -8.31 -27.37
CA PRO A 626 -5.60 -7.11 -27.56
C PRO A 626 -4.19 -7.31 -26.97
N PHE A 627 -3.23 -6.56 -27.48
CA PHE A 627 -1.89 -6.52 -26.93
C PHE A 627 -1.85 -5.79 -25.59
N GLN A 628 -2.85 -4.94 -25.31
CA GLN A 628 -2.94 -4.00 -24.19
C GLN A 628 -1.77 -3.01 -24.19
N ILE A 629 -1.26 -2.73 -25.39
CA ILE A 629 -0.19 -1.78 -25.63
C ILE A 629 -0.80 -0.76 -26.59
N PRO A 630 -1.15 0.45 -26.11
CA PRO A 630 -1.97 1.40 -26.86
C PRO A 630 -1.48 1.63 -28.29
N GLN A 631 -0.16 1.71 -28.48
CA GLN A 631 0.44 1.89 -29.80
C GLN A 631 0.26 0.67 -30.73
N ALA A 632 0.33 -0.55 -30.19
CA ALA A 632 0.15 -1.78 -30.98
C ALA A 632 -1.33 -2.01 -31.30
N ASP A 633 -2.20 -1.78 -30.32
CA ASP A 633 -3.65 -1.94 -30.50
C ASP A 633 -4.19 -0.90 -31.48
N ALA A 634 -3.81 0.39 -31.35
CA ALA A 634 -4.20 1.43 -32.30
C ALA A 634 -3.68 1.19 -33.73
N ALA A 635 -2.56 0.49 -33.88
CA ALA A 635 -2.05 0.14 -35.21
C ALA A 635 -2.86 -0.99 -35.89
N LEU A 636 -3.57 -1.81 -35.10
CA LEU A 636 -4.34 -2.96 -35.57
C LEU A 636 -5.84 -2.67 -35.76
N GLY A 637 -6.33 -1.54 -35.24
CA GLY A 637 -7.73 -1.10 -35.38
C GLY A 637 -8.42 -1.04 -34.03
#